data_AF-H2MV86-F1
#
_entry.id   AF-H2MV86-F1
#
_cell.length_a   1.000
_cell.length_b   1.000
_cell.length_c   1.000
_cell.angle_alpha   90.00
_cell.angle_beta   90.00
_cell.angle_gamma   90.00
#
_symmetry.space_group_name_H-M   'P 1'
#
loop_
_entity.id
_entity.type
_entity.pdbx_description
1 polymer ?
#
loop_
_entity_poly.entity_id
_entity_poly.type
_entity_poly.pdbx_seq_one_letter_code
_entity_poly.pdbx_strand_id
1 'polypeptide(L)'
;MPDSISVSDFVAETNEDFKAPTTSSFTTRMPECRSTVIALEEGLDSDASLLHKIKKSLKAIHSSGMAHIESQEQYFQSLEKFGQRFLSKDDDCEIGSAFIKFNLLTKELTALFKNLVQNMNNIIFFPLESLLKGDLKGVKGDLRKSFDKAWKDYETKLAKIEKEKREHAKQHGLIRSEIIPGEIAEDMEKERQMFQLQMCEYFLKVNEIQVKKGVNFVQNLIKYFQIQGNFFQEGLKAVEDLKPSVEKLASNLVTIKQNQDGERKQLTQIRDMLKASMQAEQKEDLQLKQSAGYSLHQLQGDKVYGTERDGVLYKRSEGLRRVWQKRRCFVKNGFLNICHGTSNRDPAKLNLLTCQVKRNPDEKKSFDLFSHDRIYHFQAEDEIECQIWVSVLQNSKEEALNDAFKGGSNEGENNIVQELTKSIVEEVKKMNGNDRCCDCGAAGPTWLSTNLGVLICIECSGIHREIGVHYSRIQSLDLDVLGTSEMLLANNVGNASFNGIMEADLGPQGITKPDPSSDMQTRKEYITAKYTEKRFARRLYTNTESRQKALYEAVRNKDVLSLLQVYAEGVDLMEAVPQPSEHEHGETVLHLGVRMADRNSLHIVDFLAQNSPNLDKQTAKGNTALHYCCLLDNRECLKLLLRGRASVSITNEAGETPLDIAKRLQHSTCEELLTQVQTGKFNVHVHVEYQWRLQNEELDESEDEMEDKVSPIPSRRDERPISCFVPSAALQPSLAALARDAASMVRDKQRPPIPSSMISNETYGTAMDFSRPPPRPSPPPLPNRGLNKGGGASGGGIAKPEVGRQLLPVAPPLPDNWESKTVSAKNHPLPPVPSPPAGPPPVPPAPSLPPPSIHKPPPLPPHQPNYKMSGPSGPLGPKPPMPPPGQPAKCFCIKMQQQKPKRVKAIYNCSADQPDELTFKEGEVIVVEGEEDHDWWIGHVEGDPGRRGAFPVTFVHFISE
;
A
#
# COMPACT_ATOMS: atom_id res chain seq x y z
N MET A 1 21.90 59.58 -52.82
CA MET A 1 22.59 59.06 -51.61
C MET A 1 23.50 60.17 -51.09
N PRO A 2 23.80 60.27 -49.79
CA PRO A 2 25.03 60.92 -49.38
C PRO A 2 26.21 60.12 -49.95
N ASP A 3 27.26 60.79 -50.38
CA ASP A 3 28.44 60.14 -50.95
C ASP A 3 29.13 59.30 -49.86
N SER A 4 29.38 58.03 -50.18
CA SER A 4 29.84 57.03 -49.22
C SER A 4 31.02 56.26 -49.79
N ILE A 5 32.16 56.38 -49.11
CA ILE A 5 33.41 55.75 -49.51
C ILE A 5 33.35 54.23 -49.26
N SER A 6 33.77 53.41 -50.23
CA SER A 6 33.92 51.97 -50.03
C SER A 6 35.23 51.64 -49.29
N VAL A 7 35.35 50.41 -48.78
CA VAL A 7 36.60 49.94 -48.16
C VAL A 7 37.77 49.98 -49.15
N SER A 8 37.53 49.71 -50.43
CA SER A 8 38.57 49.74 -51.47
C SER A 8 39.05 51.17 -51.73
N ASP A 9 38.12 52.12 -51.84
CA ASP A 9 38.43 53.52 -52.13
C ASP A 9 39.11 54.17 -50.92
N PHE A 10 38.64 53.88 -49.70
CA PHE A 10 39.27 54.34 -48.47
C PHE A 10 40.70 53.81 -48.33
N VAL A 11 40.95 52.54 -48.66
CA VAL A 11 42.31 51.97 -48.67
C VAL A 11 43.19 52.61 -49.75
N ALA A 12 42.63 52.96 -50.92
CA ALA A 12 43.38 53.67 -51.96
C ALA A 12 43.75 55.09 -51.51
N GLU A 13 42.79 55.90 -51.10
CA GLU A 13 42.97 57.31 -50.71
C GLU A 13 43.87 57.45 -49.47
N THR A 14 43.73 56.55 -48.49
CA THR A 14 44.60 56.52 -47.29
C THR A 14 46.04 56.13 -47.66
N ASN A 15 46.23 55.23 -48.62
CA ASN A 15 47.54 54.79 -49.10
C ASN A 15 48.20 55.81 -50.05
N GLU A 16 47.42 56.73 -50.64
CA GLU A 16 47.91 57.91 -51.33
C GLU A 16 48.30 59.02 -50.34
N ASP A 17 47.41 59.34 -49.38
CA ASP A 17 47.68 60.30 -48.29
C ASP A 17 48.92 59.94 -47.48
N PHE A 18 49.08 58.67 -47.11
CA PHE A 18 50.27 58.18 -46.37
C PHE A 18 51.58 58.27 -47.16
N LYS A 19 51.54 58.42 -48.50
CA LYS A 19 52.72 58.58 -49.36
C LYS A 19 52.98 60.01 -49.78
N ALA A 20 51.94 60.82 -49.94
CA ALA A 20 52.00 62.18 -50.48
C ALA A 20 50.98 63.10 -49.78
N PRO A 21 51.10 63.34 -48.47
CA PRO A 21 50.08 63.99 -47.66
C PRO A 21 49.83 65.45 -48.05
N THR A 22 50.82 66.12 -48.62
CA THR A 22 50.74 67.51 -49.08
C THR A 22 50.01 67.69 -50.42
N THR A 23 49.71 66.60 -51.12
CA THR A 23 49.00 66.62 -52.43
C THR A 23 47.72 65.76 -52.47
N SER A 24 47.41 65.02 -51.40
CA SER A 24 46.28 64.08 -51.36
C SER A 24 44.89 64.75 -51.28
N SER A 25 43.91 64.14 -51.92
CA SER A 25 42.49 64.47 -51.81
C SER A 25 41.80 63.99 -50.53
N PHE A 26 42.43 63.13 -49.72
CA PHE A 26 41.77 62.40 -48.62
C PHE A 26 40.92 63.29 -47.69
N THR A 27 41.39 64.51 -47.40
CA THR A 27 40.68 65.46 -46.53
C THR A 27 39.30 65.90 -47.06
N THR A 28 39.07 65.90 -48.37
CA THR A 28 37.75 66.18 -48.97
C THR A 28 36.79 64.98 -48.89
N ARG A 29 37.34 63.77 -48.78
CA ARG A 29 36.65 62.47 -48.70
C ARG A 29 36.31 62.08 -47.25
N MET A 30 36.85 62.78 -46.27
CA MET A 30 36.56 62.56 -44.83
C MET A 30 35.06 62.63 -44.47
N PRO A 31 34.24 63.59 -44.98
CA PRO A 31 32.79 63.60 -44.74
C PRO A 31 32.06 62.34 -45.26
N GLU A 32 32.58 61.72 -46.34
CA GLU A 32 32.06 60.46 -46.87
C GLU A 32 32.41 59.28 -45.96
N CYS A 33 33.60 59.27 -45.36
CA CYS A 33 33.98 58.30 -44.33
C CYS A 33 32.98 58.34 -43.16
N ARG A 34 32.64 59.55 -42.67
CA ARG A 34 31.63 59.75 -41.62
C ARG A 34 30.23 59.30 -42.05
N SER A 35 29.86 59.52 -43.30
CA SER A 35 28.58 59.06 -43.88
C SER A 35 28.52 57.52 -43.99
N THR A 36 29.61 56.88 -44.43
CA THR A 36 29.76 55.41 -44.44
C THR A 36 29.63 54.81 -43.03
N VAL A 37 30.25 55.41 -41.99
CA VAL A 37 30.11 54.93 -40.61
C VAL A 37 28.65 54.94 -40.14
N ILE A 38 27.90 56.01 -40.43
CA ILE A 38 26.48 56.13 -40.06
C ILE A 38 25.64 55.05 -40.77
N ALA A 39 25.80 54.91 -42.09
CA ALA A 39 25.08 53.88 -42.87
C ALA A 39 25.41 52.44 -42.41
N LEU A 40 26.65 52.19 -41.98
CA LEU A 40 27.05 50.90 -41.40
C LEU A 40 26.41 50.65 -40.02
N GLU A 41 26.25 51.66 -39.17
CA GLU A 41 25.53 51.51 -37.89
C GLU A 41 24.03 51.26 -38.10
N GLU A 42 23.38 51.97 -39.01
CA GLU A 42 21.95 51.77 -39.33
C GLU A 42 21.70 50.34 -39.85
N GLY A 43 22.58 49.82 -40.72
CA GLY A 43 22.54 48.43 -41.17
C GLY A 43 22.77 47.43 -40.03
N LEU A 44 23.75 47.67 -39.16
CA LEU A 44 24.04 46.80 -38.01
C LEU A 44 22.93 46.81 -36.96
N ASP A 45 22.21 47.93 -36.76
CA ASP A 45 21.04 48.00 -35.89
C ASP A 45 19.85 47.23 -36.44
N SER A 46 19.58 47.36 -37.74
CA SER A 46 18.53 46.60 -38.42
C SER A 46 18.76 45.10 -38.23
N ASP A 47 19.98 44.63 -38.51
CA ASP A 47 20.39 43.24 -38.32
C ASP A 47 20.36 42.82 -36.84
N ALA A 48 20.85 43.66 -35.92
CA ALA A 48 20.80 43.36 -34.49
C ALA A 48 19.35 43.17 -34.01
N SER A 49 18.38 43.89 -34.58
CA SER A 49 16.95 43.69 -34.27
C SER A 49 16.42 42.33 -34.76
N LEU A 50 16.89 41.85 -35.92
CA LEU A 50 16.53 40.55 -36.48
C LEU A 50 17.20 39.40 -35.72
N LEU A 51 18.49 39.52 -35.44
CA LEU A 51 19.28 38.57 -34.64
C LEU A 51 18.71 38.43 -33.21
N HIS A 52 18.21 39.50 -32.59
CA HIS A 52 17.48 39.42 -31.31
C HIS A 52 16.15 38.65 -31.42
N LYS A 53 15.39 38.80 -32.51
CA LYS A 53 14.17 38.01 -32.75
C LYS A 53 14.50 36.53 -32.92
N ILE A 54 15.50 36.20 -33.74
CA ILE A 54 15.99 34.82 -33.93
C ILE A 54 16.44 34.21 -32.60
N LYS A 55 17.24 34.93 -31.82
CA LYS A 55 17.68 34.50 -30.48
C LYS A 55 16.51 34.24 -29.52
N LYS A 56 15.46 35.09 -29.54
CA LYS A 56 14.26 34.90 -28.73
C LYS A 56 13.53 33.60 -29.12
N SER A 57 13.38 33.34 -30.42
CA SER A 57 12.78 32.10 -30.93
C SER A 57 13.60 30.86 -30.56
N LEU A 58 14.93 30.88 -30.75
CA LEU A 58 15.82 29.77 -30.36
C LEU A 58 15.75 29.48 -28.86
N LYS A 59 15.71 30.51 -28.00
CA LYS A 59 15.52 30.32 -26.55
C LYS A 59 14.17 29.70 -26.23
N ALA A 60 13.10 30.09 -26.93
CA ALA A 60 11.78 29.49 -26.75
C ALA A 60 11.78 28.01 -27.16
N ILE A 61 12.30 27.68 -28.35
CA ILE A 61 12.40 26.29 -28.86
C ILE A 61 13.24 25.42 -27.91
N HIS A 62 14.36 25.93 -27.38
CA HIS A 62 15.17 25.22 -26.40
C HIS A 62 14.40 24.97 -25.10
N SER A 63 13.73 26.00 -24.57
CA SER A 63 12.96 25.89 -23.33
C SER A 63 11.78 24.92 -23.46
N SER A 64 11.07 24.91 -24.59
CA SER A 64 10.00 23.94 -24.86
C SER A 64 10.54 22.54 -25.13
N GLY A 65 11.69 22.43 -25.80
CA GLY A 65 12.37 21.15 -26.03
C GLY A 65 12.77 20.48 -24.72
N MET A 66 13.42 21.23 -23.81
CA MET A 66 13.79 20.73 -22.48
C MET A 66 12.57 20.31 -21.63
N ALA A 67 11.49 21.10 -21.66
CA ALA A 67 10.25 20.73 -20.97
C ALA A 67 9.57 19.48 -21.58
N HIS A 68 9.67 19.29 -22.90
CA HIS A 68 9.19 18.08 -23.58
C HIS A 68 10.03 16.85 -23.19
N ILE A 69 11.35 16.99 -23.12
CA ILE A 69 12.28 15.92 -22.67
C ILE A 69 11.96 15.51 -21.23
N GLU A 70 11.79 16.48 -20.32
CA GLU A 70 11.39 16.20 -18.93
C GLU A 70 10.04 15.48 -18.85
N SER A 71 9.06 15.91 -19.66
CA SER A 71 7.75 15.26 -19.76
C SER A 71 7.84 13.83 -20.30
N GLN A 72 8.69 13.58 -21.31
CA GLN A 72 8.94 12.23 -21.85
C GLN A 72 9.66 11.34 -20.83
N GLU A 73 10.63 11.88 -20.09
CA GLU A 73 11.33 11.16 -19.01
C GLU A 73 10.37 10.74 -17.90
N GLN A 74 9.42 11.60 -17.50
CA GLN A 74 8.36 11.25 -16.55
C GLN A 74 7.38 10.21 -17.13
N TYR A 75 7.02 10.33 -18.42
CA TYR A 75 6.13 9.38 -19.10
C TYR A 75 6.73 7.98 -19.19
N PHE A 76 7.95 7.81 -19.71
CA PHE A 76 8.52 6.47 -19.89
C PHE A 76 8.85 5.81 -18.55
N GLN A 77 9.28 6.56 -17.53
CA GLN A 77 9.42 6.04 -16.15
C GLN A 77 8.07 5.56 -15.57
N SER A 78 6.96 6.19 -15.93
CA SER A 78 5.63 5.77 -15.50
C SER A 78 5.16 4.52 -16.25
N LEU A 79 5.47 4.43 -17.55
CA LEU A 79 5.20 3.27 -18.40
C LEU A 79 6.00 2.04 -17.95
N GLU A 80 7.27 2.22 -17.57
CA GLU A 80 8.16 1.19 -17.02
C GLU A 80 7.59 0.62 -15.70
N LYS A 81 7.21 1.49 -14.76
CA LYS A 81 6.58 1.11 -13.48
C LYS A 81 5.20 0.47 -13.66
N PHE A 82 4.49 0.80 -14.74
CA PHE A 82 3.21 0.16 -15.08
C PHE A 82 3.44 -1.25 -15.63
N GLY A 83 4.34 -1.41 -16.61
CA GLY A 83 4.70 -2.71 -17.18
C GLY A 83 5.25 -3.71 -16.16
N GLN A 84 6.07 -3.24 -15.21
CA GLN A 84 6.61 -4.06 -14.12
C GLN A 84 5.52 -4.74 -13.27
N ARG A 85 4.32 -4.16 -13.14
CA ARG A 85 3.20 -4.77 -12.37
C ARG A 85 2.54 -5.95 -13.07
N PHE A 86 2.66 -6.02 -14.40
CA PHE A 86 2.20 -7.16 -15.20
C PHE A 86 3.26 -8.26 -15.28
N LEU A 87 4.55 -7.93 -15.06
CA LEU A 87 5.63 -8.91 -14.92
C LEU A 87 5.69 -9.57 -13.53
N SER A 88 5.02 -9.00 -12.52
CA SER A 88 4.90 -9.57 -11.16
C SER A 88 3.67 -10.48 -10.99
N LYS A 89 3.11 -10.98 -12.10
CA LYS A 89 2.04 -11.98 -12.17
C LYS A 89 2.35 -12.88 -13.35
N ASP A 90 2.38 -14.20 -13.16
CA ASP A 90 2.81 -15.12 -14.22
C ASP A 90 1.89 -15.09 -15.46
N ASP A 91 0.57 -14.88 -15.26
CA ASP A 91 -0.44 -14.88 -16.34
C ASP A 91 -0.31 -13.71 -17.33
N ASP A 92 0.22 -12.55 -16.89
CA ASP A 92 0.21 -11.27 -17.65
C ASP A 92 1.56 -10.96 -18.32
N CYS A 93 2.53 -11.89 -18.31
CA CYS A 93 3.93 -11.65 -18.68
C CYS A 93 4.13 -11.05 -20.09
N GLU A 94 3.34 -11.46 -21.09
CA GLU A 94 3.41 -10.86 -22.44
C GLU A 94 3.00 -9.39 -22.48
N ILE A 95 1.99 -9.00 -21.69
CA ILE A 95 1.52 -7.62 -21.56
C ILE A 95 2.56 -6.76 -20.82
N GLY A 96 3.20 -7.32 -19.79
CA GLY A 96 4.34 -6.68 -19.13
C GLY A 96 5.50 -6.41 -20.10
N SER A 97 5.88 -7.42 -20.89
CA SER A 97 6.92 -7.32 -21.92
C SER A 97 6.60 -6.25 -22.98
N ALA A 98 5.34 -6.12 -23.38
CA ALA A 98 4.87 -5.09 -24.31
C ALA A 98 5.17 -3.66 -23.82
N PHE A 99 4.84 -3.35 -22.56
CA PHE A 99 5.09 -2.02 -21.99
C PHE A 99 6.58 -1.70 -21.88
N ILE A 100 7.42 -2.69 -21.54
CA ILE A 100 8.88 -2.50 -21.47
C ILE A 100 9.47 -2.21 -22.86
N LYS A 101 8.97 -2.84 -23.93
CA LYS A 101 9.41 -2.55 -25.31
C LYS A 101 9.07 -1.12 -25.76
N PHE A 102 7.86 -0.63 -25.49
CA PHE A 102 7.49 0.75 -25.82
C PHE A 102 8.22 1.80 -24.95
N ASN A 103 8.49 1.48 -23.68
CA ASN A 103 9.35 2.29 -22.81
C ASN A 103 10.76 2.44 -23.40
N LEU A 104 11.39 1.34 -23.85
CA LEU A 104 12.75 1.34 -24.39
C LEU A 104 12.88 2.26 -25.63
N LEU A 105 11.99 2.11 -26.62
CA LEU A 105 11.98 2.97 -27.81
C LEU A 105 11.70 4.44 -27.45
N THR A 106 10.77 4.71 -26.54
CA THR A 106 10.46 6.09 -26.12
C THR A 106 11.69 6.74 -25.47
N LYS A 107 12.40 6.00 -24.61
CA LYS A 107 13.62 6.42 -23.91
C LYS A 107 14.77 6.71 -24.89
N GLU A 108 14.93 5.89 -25.92
CA GLU A 108 15.93 6.08 -26.98
C GLU A 108 15.63 7.32 -27.83
N LEU A 109 14.40 7.47 -28.32
CA LEU A 109 13.96 8.67 -29.05
C LEU A 109 14.09 9.95 -28.21
N THR A 110 13.79 9.88 -26.91
CA THR A 110 13.99 10.99 -25.96
C THR A 110 15.47 11.37 -25.85
N ALA A 111 16.38 10.40 -25.79
CA ALA A 111 17.82 10.64 -25.72
C ALA A 111 18.37 11.29 -27.01
N LEU A 112 17.91 10.82 -28.19
CA LEU A 112 18.23 11.43 -29.48
C LEU A 112 17.71 12.88 -29.57
N PHE A 113 16.49 13.15 -29.12
CA PHE A 113 15.92 14.49 -29.11
C PHE A 113 16.64 15.44 -28.12
N LYS A 114 17.04 14.92 -26.95
CA LYS A 114 17.86 15.63 -25.96
C LYS A 114 19.22 16.05 -26.53
N ASN A 115 19.84 15.18 -27.33
CA ASN A 115 21.07 15.50 -28.07
C ASN A 115 20.85 16.65 -29.09
N LEU A 116 19.77 16.58 -29.87
CA LEU A 116 19.42 17.62 -30.85
C LEU A 116 19.18 18.98 -30.19
N VAL A 117 18.34 19.05 -29.14
CA VAL A 117 18.01 20.28 -28.42
C VAL A 117 19.25 20.92 -27.79
N GLN A 118 20.12 20.13 -27.18
CA GLN A 118 21.39 20.62 -26.60
C GLN A 118 22.34 21.14 -27.69
N ASN A 119 22.41 20.48 -28.85
CA ASN A 119 23.23 20.94 -29.98
C ASN A 119 22.68 22.21 -30.63
N MET A 120 21.36 22.42 -30.70
CA MET A 120 20.78 23.69 -31.14
C MET A 120 21.28 24.86 -30.26
N ASN A 121 21.31 24.64 -28.95
CA ASN A 121 21.77 25.63 -27.99
C ASN A 121 23.29 25.89 -28.12
N ASN A 122 24.08 24.83 -28.27
CA ASN A 122 25.54 24.92 -28.32
C ASN A 122 26.06 25.48 -29.66
N ILE A 123 25.47 25.09 -30.78
CA ILE A 123 25.93 25.44 -32.14
C ILE A 123 25.35 26.77 -32.61
N ILE A 124 24.07 27.08 -32.29
CA ILE A 124 23.41 28.30 -32.79
C ILE A 124 23.23 29.34 -31.68
N PHE A 125 22.60 28.99 -30.55
CA PHE A 125 22.20 29.98 -29.55
C PHE A 125 23.39 30.67 -28.87
N PHE A 126 24.39 29.94 -28.38
CA PHE A 126 25.54 30.56 -27.70
C PHE A 126 26.39 31.44 -28.61
N PRO A 127 26.77 31.06 -29.85
CA PRO A 127 27.47 31.96 -30.78
C PRO A 127 26.65 33.21 -31.12
N LEU A 128 25.34 33.08 -31.33
CA LEU A 128 24.43 34.21 -31.58
C LEU A 128 24.32 35.13 -30.35
N GLU A 129 24.24 34.57 -29.14
CA GLU A 129 24.25 35.36 -27.91
C GLU A 129 25.59 36.10 -27.71
N SER A 130 26.72 35.46 -28.01
CA SER A 130 28.05 36.07 -27.94
C SER A 130 28.17 37.26 -28.90
N LEU A 131 27.80 37.07 -30.17
CA LEU A 131 27.77 38.12 -31.21
C LEU A 131 26.93 39.34 -30.79
N LEU A 132 25.76 39.12 -30.19
CA LEU A 132 24.85 40.18 -29.76
C LEU A 132 25.27 40.88 -28.45
N LYS A 133 25.88 40.17 -27.50
CA LYS A 133 26.32 40.75 -26.21
C LYS A 133 27.71 41.38 -26.27
N GLY A 134 28.61 40.79 -27.06
CA GLY A 134 30.00 41.22 -27.23
C GLY A 134 30.14 42.15 -28.42
N ASP A 135 30.31 41.58 -29.63
CA ASP A 135 30.78 42.33 -30.80
C ASP A 135 29.86 43.49 -31.23
N LEU A 136 28.56 43.23 -31.41
CA LEU A 136 27.59 44.26 -31.83
C LEU A 136 27.43 45.38 -30.79
N LYS A 137 27.55 45.04 -29.50
CA LYS A 137 27.54 46.03 -28.41
C LYS A 137 28.86 46.82 -28.36
N GLY A 138 29.98 46.20 -28.72
CA GLY A 138 31.31 46.82 -28.73
C GLY A 138 31.48 47.93 -29.78
N VAL A 139 30.89 47.76 -30.98
CA VAL A 139 30.92 48.78 -32.05
C VAL A 139 30.29 50.09 -31.56
N LYS A 140 29.03 50.03 -31.13
CA LYS A 140 28.30 51.16 -30.51
C LYS A 140 28.88 51.63 -29.18
N GLY A 141 29.68 50.78 -28.54
CA GLY A 141 30.38 51.06 -27.30
C GLY A 141 31.57 51.97 -27.53
N ASP A 142 32.74 51.37 -27.77
CA ASP A 142 34.01 52.08 -27.61
C ASP A 142 34.70 52.39 -28.95
N LEU A 143 34.39 51.65 -30.03
CA LEU A 143 34.85 52.03 -31.37
C LEU A 143 34.15 53.30 -31.87
N ARG A 144 32.81 53.38 -31.79
CA ARG A 144 32.07 54.58 -32.23
C ARG A 144 32.53 55.85 -31.49
N LYS A 145 32.75 55.76 -30.17
CA LYS A 145 33.31 56.86 -29.36
C LYS A 145 34.71 57.27 -29.85
N SER A 146 35.57 56.31 -30.17
CA SER A 146 36.96 56.58 -30.57
C SER A 146 37.03 57.20 -31.96
N PHE A 147 36.18 56.75 -32.88
CA PHE A 147 35.97 57.39 -34.18
C PHE A 147 35.41 58.82 -34.04
N ASP A 148 34.31 59.01 -33.31
CA ASP A 148 33.71 60.35 -33.09
C ASP A 148 34.67 61.30 -32.36
N LYS A 149 35.58 60.77 -31.52
CA LYS A 149 36.63 61.56 -30.89
C LYS A 149 37.69 61.98 -31.91
N ALA A 150 38.26 61.05 -32.68
CA ALA A 150 39.27 61.37 -33.68
C ALA A 150 38.76 62.38 -34.72
N TRP A 151 37.49 62.25 -35.13
CA TRP A 151 36.80 63.23 -35.98
C TRP A 151 36.74 64.63 -35.34
N LYS A 152 36.31 64.74 -34.08
CA LYS A 152 36.20 66.03 -33.37
C LYS A 152 37.55 66.65 -33.04
N ASP A 153 38.54 65.84 -32.68
CA ASP A 153 39.91 66.28 -32.44
C ASP A 153 40.48 66.88 -33.75
N TYR A 154 40.22 66.25 -34.91
CA TYR A 154 40.55 66.77 -36.24
C TYR A 154 39.81 68.09 -36.57
N GLU A 155 38.47 68.13 -36.47
CA GLU A 155 37.68 69.37 -36.72
C GLU A 155 38.18 70.55 -35.86
N THR A 156 38.45 70.29 -34.58
CA THR A 156 38.91 71.32 -33.61
C THR A 156 40.32 71.82 -33.94
N LYS A 157 41.24 70.92 -34.30
CA LYS A 157 42.61 71.25 -34.69
C LYS A 157 42.64 72.02 -36.02
N LEU A 158 41.84 71.62 -37.01
CA LEU A 158 41.73 72.30 -38.30
C LEU A 158 41.18 73.72 -38.13
N ALA A 159 40.06 73.88 -37.42
CA ALA A 159 39.46 75.19 -37.15
C ALA A 159 40.40 76.11 -36.36
N LYS A 160 41.24 75.55 -35.48
CA LYS A 160 42.30 76.29 -34.78
C LYS A 160 43.40 76.77 -35.74
N ILE A 161 43.96 75.89 -36.57
CA ILE A 161 45.02 76.25 -37.54
C ILE A 161 44.49 77.28 -38.55
N GLU A 162 43.28 77.09 -39.08
CA GLU A 162 42.62 78.07 -39.94
C GLU A 162 42.53 79.44 -39.28
N LYS A 163 42.15 79.50 -37.99
CA LYS A 163 42.07 80.75 -37.24
C LYS A 163 43.47 81.36 -37.08
N GLU A 164 44.47 80.57 -36.66
CA GLU A 164 45.83 81.04 -36.40
C GLU A 164 46.50 81.55 -37.69
N LYS A 165 46.44 80.82 -38.81
CA LYS A 165 46.98 81.26 -40.11
C LYS A 165 46.21 82.49 -40.65
N ARG A 166 44.89 82.59 -40.41
CA ARG A 166 44.04 83.75 -40.79
C ARG A 166 44.28 84.98 -39.91
N GLU A 167 44.71 84.81 -38.66
CA GLU A 167 45.13 85.90 -37.78
C GLU A 167 46.57 86.35 -38.10
N HIS A 168 47.47 85.41 -38.41
CA HIS A 168 48.83 85.69 -38.90
C HIS A 168 48.81 86.50 -40.20
N ALA A 169 47.99 86.11 -41.18
CA ALA A 169 47.84 86.87 -42.45
C ALA A 169 47.37 88.32 -42.23
N LYS A 170 46.51 88.56 -41.23
CA LYS A 170 46.08 89.92 -40.83
C LYS A 170 47.21 90.71 -40.17
N GLN A 171 47.99 90.08 -39.31
CA GLN A 171 49.13 90.73 -38.62
C GLN A 171 50.23 91.15 -39.60
N HIS A 172 50.43 90.40 -40.68
CA HIS A 172 51.38 90.73 -41.76
C HIS A 172 50.80 91.64 -42.86
N GLY A 173 49.59 92.18 -42.69
CA GLY A 173 48.99 93.17 -43.61
C GLY A 173 48.67 92.64 -45.01
N LEU A 174 48.61 91.32 -45.20
CA LEU A 174 48.54 90.70 -46.52
C LEU A 174 47.08 90.59 -47.00
N ILE A 175 46.72 91.40 -48.01
CA ILE A 175 45.34 91.45 -48.56
C ILE A 175 44.94 90.12 -49.24
N ARG A 176 45.92 89.30 -49.63
CA ARG A 176 45.72 87.95 -50.16
C ARG A 176 46.33 86.93 -49.21
N SER A 177 45.50 86.26 -48.42
CA SER A 177 45.91 85.17 -47.53
C SER A 177 46.10 83.88 -48.32
N GLU A 178 47.23 83.75 -49.02
CA GLU A 178 47.63 82.51 -49.70
C GLU A 178 48.11 81.49 -48.66
N ILE A 179 47.15 80.79 -48.07
CA ILE A 179 47.37 79.67 -47.16
C ILE A 179 47.95 78.51 -47.98
N ILE A 180 49.22 78.16 -47.74
CA ILE A 180 49.90 77.04 -48.40
C ILE A 180 49.28 75.73 -47.91
N PRO A 181 48.64 74.90 -48.76
CA PRO A 181 47.97 73.68 -48.31
C PRO A 181 48.92 72.66 -47.67
N GLY A 182 50.17 72.60 -48.13
CA GLY A 182 51.20 71.71 -47.59
C GLY A 182 51.52 71.96 -46.12
N GLU A 183 51.60 73.22 -45.67
CA GLU A 183 51.81 73.53 -44.26
C GLU A 183 50.67 73.03 -43.38
N ILE A 184 49.42 73.14 -43.86
CA ILE A 184 48.26 72.62 -43.12
C ILE A 184 48.27 71.09 -43.09
N ALA A 185 48.70 70.42 -44.17
CA ALA A 185 48.84 68.96 -44.17
C ALA A 185 49.85 68.48 -43.11
N GLU A 186 51.00 69.16 -42.99
CA GLU A 186 52.01 68.88 -41.95
C GLU A 186 51.49 69.20 -40.53
N ASP A 187 50.91 70.40 -40.33
CA ASP A 187 50.33 70.81 -39.04
C ASP A 187 49.18 69.89 -38.58
N MET A 188 48.50 69.18 -39.50
CA MET A 188 47.39 68.26 -39.25
C MET A 188 47.78 66.77 -39.19
N GLU A 189 49.04 66.40 -39.47
CA GLU A 189 49.49 65.03 -39.73
C GLU A 189 48.99 64.02 -38.69
N LYS A 190 49.22 64.32 -37.41
CA LYS A 190 48.89 63.46 -36.28
C LYS A 190 47.38 63.23 -36.15
N GLU A 191 46.57 64.29 -36.25
CA GLU A 191 45.12 64.19 -36.13
C GLU A 191 44.50 63.50 -37.37
N ARG A 192 45.10 63.65 -38.56
CA ARG A 192 44.70 62.98 -39.80
C ARG A 192 45.00 61.48 -39.76
N GLN A 193 46.23 61.10 -39.37
CA GLN A 193 46.61 59.69 -39.14
C GLN A 193 45.77 59.03 -38.04
N MET A 194 45.44 59.75 -36.97
CA MET A 194 44.57 59.23 -35.91
C MET A 194 43.14 58.96 -36.43
N PHE A 195 42.60 59.83 -37.27
CA PHE A 195 41.31 59.58 -37.94
C PHE A 195 41.36 58.35 -38.86
N GLN A 196 42.38 58.24 -39.71
CA GLN A 196 42.61 57.08 -40.58
C GLN A 196 42.70 55.78 -39.77
N LEU A 197 43.48 55.77 -38.68
CA LEU A 197 43.61 54.61 -37.78
C LEU A 197 42.26 54.20 -37.17
N GLN A 198 41.47 55.15 -36.65
CA GLN A 198 40.16 54.81 -36.08
C GLN A 198 39.16 54.35 -37.14
N MET A 199 39.25 54.85 -38.38
CA MET A 199 38.44 54.36 -39.50
C MET A 199 38.87 52.95 -39.94
N CYS A 200 40.16 52.64 -39.94
CA CYS A 200 40.69 51.28 -40.16
C CYS A 200 40.17 50.29 -39.11
N GLU A 201 40.33 50.59 -37.81
CA GLU A 201 39.82 49.77 -36.71
C GLU A 201 38.30 49.56 -36.82
N TYR A 202 37.55 50.61 -37.17
CA TYR A 202 36.12 50.53 -37.39
C TYR A 202 35.76 49.57 -38.55
N PHE A 203 36.39 49.73 -39.72
CA PHE A 203 36.16 48.83 -40.86
C PHE A 203 36.56 47.38 -40.55
N LEU A 204 37.68 47.15 -39.86
CA LEU A 204 38.13 45.82 -39.44
C LEU A 204 37.09 45.15 -38.52
N LYS A 205 36.60 45.87 -37.50
CA LYS A 205 35.60 45.33 -36.57
C LYS A 205 34.24 45.10 -37.22
N VAL A 206 33.81 45.99 -38.12
CA VAL A 206 32.59 45.78 -38.91
C VAL A 206 32.74 44.55 -39.80
N ASN A 207 33.87 44.36 -40.48
CA ASN A 207 34.13 43.20 -41.31
C ASN A 207 34.12 41.89 -40.49
N GLU A 208 34.75 41.86 -39.31
CA GLU A 208 34.69 40.74 -38.38
C GLU A 208 33.24 40.36 -38.02
N ILE A 209 32.39 41.37 -37.78
CA ILE A 209 30.96 41.18 -37.49
C ILE A 209 30.18 40.70 -38.72
N GLN A 210 30.50 41.19 -39.92
CA GLN A 210 29.92 40.71 -41.18
C GLN A 210 30.23 39.21 -41.40
N VAL A 211 31.47 38.79 -41.18
CA VAL A 211 31.88 37.36 -41.22
C VAL A 211 31.16 36.54 -40.14
N LYS A 212 31.05 37.06 -38.91
CA LYS A 212 30.37 36.39 -37.79
C LYS A 212 28.86 36.22 -38.01
N LYS A 213 28.14 37.25 -38.46
CA LYS A 213 26.68 37.21 -38.68
C LYS A 213 26.27 36.54 -39.99
N GLY A 214 27.14 36.56 -41.00
CA GLY A 214 26.95 35.90 -42.29
C GLY A 214 27.56 34.49 -42.30
N VAL A 215 28.80 34.39 -42.76
CA VAL A 215 29.50 33.12 -43.04
C VAL A 215 29.47 32.16 -41.85
N ASN A 216 29.89 32.61 -40.66
CA ASN A 216 29.98 31.71 -39.50
C ASN A 216 28.60 31.27 -38.99
N PHE A 217 27.60 32.15 -39.08
CA PHE A 217 26.22 31.81 -38.71
C PHE A 217 25.62 30.78 -39.68
N VAL A 218 25.83 30.94 -40.99
CA VAL A 218 25.42 29.94 -42.00
C VAL A 218 26.15 28.61 -41.80
N GLN A 219 27.46 28.60 -41.52
CA GLN A 219 28.18 27.37 -41.17
C GLN A 219 27.61 26.68 -39.94
N ASN A 220 27.19 27.43 -38.93
CA ASN A 220 26.56 26.86 -37.73
C ASN A 220 25.15 26.33 -38.01
N LEU A 221 24.37 26.97 -38.88
CA LEU A 221 23.09 26.42 -39.38
C LEU A 221 23.31 25.11 -40.16
N ILE A 222 24.34 25.03 -41.00
CA ILE A 222 24.69 23.79 -41.74
C ILE A 222 25.06 22.66 -40.77
N LYS A 223 25.93 22.92 -39.77
CA LYS A 223 26.29 21.94 -38.74
C LYS A 223 25.07 21.46 -37.96
N TYR A 224 24.17 22.38 -37.57
CA TYR A 224 22.95 22.01 -36.88
C TYR A 224 22.00 21.18 -37.77
N PHE A 225 21.86 21.53 -39.05
CA PHE A 225 21.05 20.76 -40.01
C PHE A 225 21.61 19.34 -40.21
N GLN A 226 22.93 19.16 -40.19
CA GLN A 226 23.55 17.83 -40.19
C GLN A 226 23.20 17.02 -38.93
N ILE A 227 23.28 17.62 -37.74
CA ILE A 227 22.84 16.96 -36.49
C ILE A 227 21.34 16.65 -36.52
N GLN A 228 20.51 17.51 -37.11
CA GLN A 228 19.08 17.28 -37.29
C GLN A 228 18.78 16.16 -38.28
N GLY A 229 19.57 16.02 -39.36
CA GLY A 229 19.51 14.87 -40.27
C GLY A 229 19.85 13.56 -39.56
N ASN A 230 20.94 13.54 -38.80
CA ASN A 230 21.35 12.36 -38.01
C ASN A 230 20.27 11.97 -36.97
N PHE A 231 19.64 12.94 -36.31
CA PHE A 231 18.52 12.70 -35.40
C PHE A 231 17.37 11.94 -36.07
N PHE A 232 16.97 12.35 -37.29
CA PHE A 232 15.92 11.65 -38.03
C PHE A 232 16.36 10.28 -38.54
N GLN A 233 17.64 10.09 -38.91
CA GLN A 233 18.15 8.81 -39.39
C GLN A 233 18.25 7.76 -38.28
N GLU A 234 18.89 8.06 -37.15
CA GLU A 234 18.95 7.13 -36.01
C GLU A 234 17.56 6.94 -35.37
N GLY A 235 16.72 7.98 -35.36
CA GLY A 235 15.34 7.89 -34.86
C GLY A 235 14.45 6.99 -35.72
N LEU A 236 14.59 7.02 -37.06
CA LEU A 236 13.91 6.09 -37.96
C LEU A 236 14.38 4.67 -37.72
N LYS A 237 15.69 4.46 -37.67
CA LYS A 237 16.32 3.14 -37.46
C LYS A 237 15.86 2.48 -36.15
N ALA A 238 15.82 3.20 -35.04
CA ALA A 238 15.30 2.67 -33.77
C ALA A 238 13.83 2.23 -33.85
N VAL A 239 13.00 2.91 -34.66
CA VAL A 239 11.61 2.51 -34.93
C VAL A 239 11.55 1.28 -35.84
N GLU A 240 12.42 1.19 -36.85
CA GLU A 240 12.51 0.04 -37.76
C GLU A 240 13.00 -1.24 -37.03
N ASP A 241 13.97 -1.12 -36.12
CA ASP A 241 14.47 -2.23 -35.30
C ASP A 241 13.38 -2.78 -34.35
N LEU A 242 12.49 -1.92 -33.81
CA LEU A 242 11.36 -2.39 -32.98
C LEU A 242 10.18 -2.94 -33.81
N LYS A 243 10.02 -2.53 -35.06
CA LYS A 243 8.82 -2.81 -35.88
C LYS A 243 8.38 -4.29 -35.88
N PRO A 244 9.27 -5.30 -36.09
CA PRO A 244 8.85 -6.71 -36.05
C PRO A 244 8.33 -7.16 -34.68
N SER A 245 8.83 -6.56 -33.58
CA SER A 245 8.31 -6.79 -32.24
C SER A 245 6.93 -6.17 -32.02
N VAL A 246 6.64 -5.03 -32.64
CA VAL A 246 5.31 -4.37 -32.58
C VAL A 246 4.29 -5.15 -33.41
N GLU A 247 4.67 -5.63 -34.59
CA GLU A 247 3.82 -6.45 -35.46
C GLU A 247 3.45 -7.79 -34.79
N LYS A 248 4.42 -8.50 -34.20
CA LYS A 248 4.14 -9.72 -33.41
C LYS A 248 3.26 -9.42 -32.20
N LEU A 249 3.52 -8.32 -31.47
CA LEU A 249 2.72 -7.92 -30.33
C LEU A 249 1.26 -7.65 -30.72
N ALA A 250 1.02 -7.01 -31.87
CA ALA A 250 -0.32 -6.74 -32.35
C ALA A 250 -1.12 -8.04 -32.59
N SER A 251 -0.50 -9.09 -33.13
CA SER A 251 -1.14 -10.42 -33.22
C SER A 251 -1.40 -11.05 -31.85
N ASN A 252 -0.44 -11.03 -30.93
CA ASN A 252 -0.61 -11.62 -29.60
C ASN A 252 -1.73 -10.93 -28.80
N LEU A 253 -1.83 -9.59 -28.87
CA LEU A 253 -2.91 -8.83 -28.22
C LEU A 253 -4.31 -9.15 -28.77
N VAL A 254 -4.43 -9.50 -30.06
CA VAL A 254 -5.69 -9.98 -30.62
C VAL A 254 -6.07 -11.34 -30.03
N THR A 255 -5.13 -12.28 -29.92
CA THR A 255 -5.36 -13.59 -29.29
C THR A 255 -5.73 -13.48 -27.81
N ILE A 256 -4.97 -12.71 -27.02
CA ILE A 256 -5.26 -12.48 -25.59
C ILE A 256 -6.66 -11.88 -25.42
N LYS A 257 -7.01 -10.88 -26.25
CA LYS A 257 -8.36 -10.30 -26.23
C LYS A 257 -9.44 -11.30 -26.63
N GLN A 258 -9.20 -12.17 -27.62
CA GLN A 258 -10.16 -13.21 -28.01
C GLN A 258 -10.40 -14.22 -26.88
N ASN A 259 -9.37 -14.60 -26.12
CA ASN A 259 -9.48 -15.46 -24.95
C ASN A 259 -10.34 -14.78 -23.86
N GLN A 260 -10.01 -13.53 -23.48
CA GLN A 260 -10.79 -12.75 -22.50
C GLN A 260 -12.25 -12.48 -22.95
N ASP A 261 -12.47 -12.23 -24.25
CA ASP A 261 -13.81 -12.12 -24.84
C ASP A 261 -14.57 -13.48 -24.81
N GLY A 262 -13.86 -14.60 -24.79
CA GLY A 262 -14.39 -15.96 -24.63
C GLY A 262 -14.75 -16.30 -23.18
N GLU A 263 -13.83 -16.07 -22.24
CA GLU A 263 -14.06 -16.19 -20.79
C GLU A 263 -15.24 -15.32 -20.35
N ARG A 264 -15.31 -14.06 -20.81
CA ARG A 264 -16.45 -13.17 -20.52
C ARG A 264 -17.77 -13.72 -21.06
N LYS A 265 -17.77 -14.44 -22.19
CA LYS A 265 -18.98 -15.13 -22.71
C LYS A 265 -19.37 -16.32 -21.83
N GLN A 266 -18.42 -17.15 -21.41
CA GLN A 266 -18.67 -18.26 -20.49
C GLN A 266 -19.22 -17.76 -19.15
N LEU A 267 -18.59 -16.76 -18.54
CA LEU A 267 -19.06 -16.11 -17.31
C LEU A 267 -20.44 -15.45 -17.49
N THR A 268 -20.72 -14.88 -18.67
CA THR A 268 -22.04 -14.34 -19.03
C THR A 268 -23.10 -15.43 -19.11
N GLN A 269 -22.78 -16.57 -19.76
CA GLN A 269 -23.68 -17.72 -19.87
C GLN A 269 -23.98 -18.33 -18.50
N ILE A 270 -22.95 -18.56 -17.67
CA ILE A 270 -23.09 -19.08 -16.30
C ILE A 270 -23.93 -18.11 -15.46
N ARG A 271 -23.64 -16.80 -15.50
CA ARG A 271 -24.44 -15.76 -14.80
C ARG A 271 -25.91 -15.80 -15.20
N ASP A 272 -26.22 -15.97 -16.48
CA ASP A 272 -27.60 -15.93 -16.96
C ASP A 272 -28.34 -17.26 -16.72
N MET A 273 -27.64 -18.40 -16.71
CA MET A 273 -28.16 -19.68 -16.20
C MET A 273 -28.49 -19.59 -14.70
N LEU A 274 -27.57 -19.05 -13.88
CA LEU A 274 -27.80 -18.85 -12.45
C LEU A 274 -28.98 -17.92 -12.18
N LYS A 275 -29.10 -16.81 -12.94
CA LYS A 275 -30.28 -15.92 -12.86
C LYS A 275 -31.59 -16.62 -13.24
N ALA A 276 -31.59 -17.46 -14.26
CA ALA A 276 -32.77 -18.24 -14.64
C ALA A 276 -33.19 -19.22 -13.53
N SER A 277 -32.22 -19.87 -12.87
CA SER A 277 -32.45 -20.73 -11.70
C SER A 277 -33.06 -19.94 -10.53
N MET A 278 -32.43 -18.82 -10.15
CA MET A 278 -32.89 -17.97 -9.04
C MET A 278 -34.29 -17.36 -9.30
N GLN A 279 -34.63 -17.08 -10.56
CA GLN A 279 -35.97 -16.58 -10.95
C GLN A 279 -37.04 -17.68 -10.96
N ALA A 280 -36.68 -18.97 -11.00
CA ALA A 280 -37.62 -20.05 -10.75
C ALA A 280 -37.98 -20.12 -9.26
N GLU A 281 -36.97 -20.13 -8.38
CA GLU A 281 -37.12 -20.18 -6.92
C GLU A 281 -37.91 -18.96 -6.38
N GLN A 282 -37.62 -17.75 -6.87
CA GLN A 282 -38.36 -16.53 -6.53
C GLN A 282 -39.85 -16.57 -6.89
N LYS A 283 -40.30 -17.53 -7.70
CA LYS A 283 -41.71 -17.69 -8.07
C LYS A 283 -42.49 -18.55 -7.09
N GLU A 284 -41.83 -19.38 -6.30
CA GLU A 284 -42.43 -20.22 -5.26
C GLU A 284 -42.37 -19.54 -3.87
N ASP A 285 -41.27 -18.82 -3.58
CA ASP A 285 -41.05 -18.08 -2.32
C ASP A 285 -42.06 -16.93 -2.06
N LEU A 286 -42.86 -16.56 -3.07
CA LEU A 286 -43.91 -15.53 -2.96
C LEU A 286 -45.16 -15.95 -2.14
N GLN A 287 -45.30 -17.21 -1.73
CA GLN A 287 -46.43 -17.66 -0.89
C GLN A 287 -46.11 -17.84 0.60
N LEU A 288 -44.84 -17.74 1.04
CA LEU A 288 -44.42 -18.13 2.41
C LEU A 288 -43.78 -17.00 3.24
N LYS A 289 -44.28 -15.76 3.12
CA LYS A 289 -43.81 -14.61 3.91
C LYS A 289 -44.88 -13.95 4.79
N GLN A 290 -45.38 -14.71 5.76
CA GLN A 290 -46.06 -14.21 6.97
C GLN A 290 -45.66 -14.98 8.23
N SER A 291 -44.49 -14.68 8.81
CA SER A 291 -44.19 -14.85 10.25
C SER A 291 -42.77 -14.34 10.56
N ALA A 292 -42.63 -13.04 10.85
CA ALA A 292 -41.35 -12.48 11.29
C ALA A 292 -41.25 -12.51 12.83
N GLY A 293 -41.04 -13.71 13.38
CA GLY A 293 -40.74 -13.89 14.81
C GLY A 293 -39.39 -13.28 15.19
N TYR A 294 -39.26 -12.82 16.43
CA TYR A 294 -38.00 -12.27 16.96
C TYR A 294 -36.90 -13.35 16.98
N SER A 295 -35.73 -13.04 16.41
CA SER A 295 -34.51 -13.84 16.59
C SER A 295 -33.47 -13.05 17.38
N LEU A 296 -32.92 -13.66 18.42
CA LEU A 296 -31.89 -13.06 19.29
C LEU A 296 -30.46 -13.26 18.73
N HIS A 297 -30.32 -13.23 17.41
CA HIS A 297 -29.04 -13.22 16.71
C HIS A 297 -28.92 -11.92 15.91
N GLN A 298 -27.71 -11.34 15.85
CA GLN A 298 -27.46 -10.23 14.94
C GLN A 298 -27.69 -10.75 13.52
N LEU A 299 -28.69 -10.19 12.82
CA LEU A 299 -29.04 -10.58 11.45
C LEU A 299 -27.76 -10.66 10.61
N GLN A 300 -27.52 -11.78 9.93
CA GLN A 300 -26.43 -11.88 8.96
C GLN A 300 -26.66 -10.82 7.87
N GLY A 301 -25.57 -10.29 7.32
CA GLY A 301 -25.68 -9.45 6.14
C GLY A 301 -26.22 -10.26 4.96
N ASP A 302 -26.86 -9.59 4.01
CA ASP A 302 -27.23 -10.24 2.76
C ASP A 302 -25.94 -10.60 2.00
N LYS A 303 -25.71 -11.91 1.84
CA LYS A 303 -24.49 -12.50 1.28
C LYS A 303 -24.29 -12.15 -0.19
N VAL A 304 -25.36 -11.74 -0.90
CA VAL A 304 -25.31 -11.30 -2.31
C VAL A 304 -24.43 -10.05 -2.49
N TYR A 305 -24.22 -9.26 -1.43
CA TYR A 305 -23.39 -8.05 -1.48
C TYR A 305 -21.89 -8.27 -1.20
N GLY A 306 -21.47 -9.48 -0.82
CA GLY A 306 -20.06 -9.81 -0.57
C GLY A 306 -19.46 -9.18 0.70
N THR A 307 -18.13 -9.26 0.82
CA THR A 307 -17.36 -8.96 2.04
C THR A 307 -16.40 -7.77 1.91
N GLU A 308 -16.25 -7.20 0.71
CA GLU A 308 -15.47 -5.98 0.44
C GLU A 308 -16.33 -4.90 -0.22
N ARG A 309 -16.07 -3.63 0.11
CA ARG A 309 -16.72 -2.49 -0.54
C ARG A 309 -15.88 -1.23 -0.41
N ASP A 310 -15.71 -0.50 -1.51
CA ASP A 310 -15.16 0.86 -1.53
C ASP A 310 -16.28 1.83 -1.95
N GLY A 311 -16.34 2.99 -1.33
CA GLY A 311 -17.26 4.04 -1.72
C GLY A 311 -17.20 5.22 -0.76
N VAL A 312 -18.33 5.93 -0.63
CA VAL A 312 -18.36 7.20 0.09
C VAL A 312 -19.57 7.25 1.03
N LEU A 313 -19.31 7.59 2.29
CA LEU A 313 -20.31 7.75 3.34
C LEU A 313 -20.19 9.16 3.94
N TYR A 314 -21.30 9.71 4.40
CA TYR A 314 -21.27 10.89 5.25
C TYR A 314 -21.07 10.42 6.70
N LYS A 315 -19.95 10.77 7.34
CA LYS A 315 -19.73 10.55 8.78
C LYS A 315 -20.14 11.80 9.54
N ARG A 316 -20.90 11.67 10.63
CA ARG A 316 -21.15 12.80 11.54
C ARG A 316 -19.87 13.16 12.30
N SER A 317 -19.52 14.44 12.37
CA SER A 317 -18.44 14.92 13.24
C SER A 317 -18.87 14.88 14.71
N GLU A 318 -17.91 14.70 15.61
CA GLU A 318 -18.17 14.63 17.06
C GLU A 318 -17.98 15.98 17.78
N GLY A 319 -17.36 16.95 17.12
CA GLY A 319 -17.24 18.33 17.61
C GLY A 319 -18.56 19.11 17.58
N LEU A 320 -18.50 20.32 18.14
CA LEU A 320 -19.63 21.18 18.54
C LEU A 320 -20.76 21.30 17.48
N ARG A 321 -20.42 21.53 16.20
CA ARG A 321 -21.40 21.70 15.11
C ARG A 321 -22.03 20.39 14.57
N ARG A 322 -21.61 19.19 15.03
CA ARG A 322 -22.14 17.84 14.64
C ARG A 322 -22.45 17.65 13.14
N VAL A 323 -21.61 18.19 12.26
CA VAL A 323 -21.83 18.27 10.81
C VAL A 323 -21.60 16.91 10.12
N TRP A 324 -22.44 16.58 9.13
CA TRP A 324 -22.21 15.46 8.22
C TRP A 324 -21.07 15.75 7.23
N GLN A 325 -20.00 14.96 7.26
CA GLN A 325 -18.81 15.15 6.43
C GLN A 325 -18.64 13.98 5.46
N LYS A 326 -18.55 14.25 4.16
CA LYS A 326 -18.35 13.23 3.12
C LYS A 326 -16.94 12.63 3.24
N ARG A 327 -16.83 11.32 3.48
CA ARG A 327 -15.58 10.56 3.66
C ARG A 327 -15.56 9.34 2.74
N ARG A 328 -14.43 9.09 2.06
CA ARG A 328 -14.21 7.81 1.39
C ARG A 328 -14.00 6.74 2.46
N CYS A 329 -14.73 5.64 2.34
CA CYS A 329 -14.70 4.52 3.27
C CYS A 329 -14.47 3.24 2.45
N PHE A 330 -13.65 2.32 2.96
CA PHE A 330 -13.51 1.01 2.34
C PHE A 330 -13.35 -0.14 3.35
N VAL A 331 -14.06 -1.23 3.09
CA VAL A 331 -14.07 -2.46 3.87
C VAL A 331 -13.24 -3.51 3.15
N LYS A 332 -12.23 -4.06 3.82
CA LYS A 332 -11.34 -5.11 3.28
C LYS A 332 -10.70 -5.93 4.40
N ASN A 333 -10.62 -7.25 4.24
CA ASN A 333 -10.02 -8.20 5.18
C ASN A 333 -10.49 -8.01 6.65
N GLY A 334 -11.78 -7.78 6.89
CA GLY A 334 -12.31 -7.54 8.24
C GLY A 334 -12.08 -6.16 8.83
N PHE A 335 -11.53 -5.20 8.07
CA PHE A 335 -11.30 -3.84 8.54
C PHE A 335 -12.08 -2.81 7.71
N LEU A 336 -12.78 -1.90 8.39
CA LEU A 336 -13.27 -0.66 7.80
C LEU A 336 -12.20 0.43 7.92
N ASN A 337 -11.85 1.05 6.81
CA ASN A 337 -10.88 2.13 6.72
C ASN A 337 -11.62 3.42 6.33
N ILE A 338 -11.44 4.49 7.11
CA ILE A 338 -12.13 5.77 6.93
C ILE A 338 -11.08 6.85 6.58
N CYS A 339 -11.07 7.31 5.33
CA CYS A 339 -10.08 8.30 4.88
C CYS A 339 -10.39 9.69 5.47
N HIS A 340 -9.34 10.36 5.98
CA HIS A 340 -9.43 11.76 6.35
C HIS A 340 -9.52 12.67 5.10
N GLY A 341 -10.06 13.88 5.27
CA GLY A 341 -10.20 14.86 4.18
C GLY A 341 -8.92 15.62 3.81
N THR A 342 -7.83 15.37 4.53
CA THR A 342 -6.49 15.92 4.26
C THR A 342 -5.56 14.77 3.89
N SER A 343 -4.92 14.86 2.72
CA SER A 343 -4.20 13.74 2.08
C SER A 343 -2.95 13.24 2.81
N ASN A 344 -2.56 13.88 3.91
CA ASN A 344 -1.34 13.59 4.68
C ASN A 344 -1.62 12.86 6.01
N ARG A 345 -2.80 12.24 6.19
CA ARG A 345 -3.15 11.50 7.40
C ARG A 345 -3.73 10.13 7.05
N ASP A 346 -3.12 9.07 7.56
CA ASP A 346 -3.53 7.68 7.30
C ASP A 346 -5.00 7.43 7.69
N PRO A 347 -5.75 6.60 6.92
CA PRO A 347 -7.14 6.29 7.22
C PRO A 347 -7.33 5.69 8.62
N ALA A 348 -8.39 6.10 9.32
CA ALA A 348 -8.77 5.47 10.58
C ALA A 348 -9.25 4.04 10.31
N LYS A 349 -8.48 3.05 10.78
CA LYS A 349 -8.72 1.62 10.56
C LYS A 349 -9.39 0.99 11.78
N LEU A 350 -10.61 0.48 11.59
CA LEU A 350 -11.44 -0.17 12.60
C LEU A 350 -11.52 -1.67 12.35
N ASN A 351 -11.25 -2.49 13.37
CA ASN A 351 -11.40 -3.94 13.29
C ASN A 351 -12.88 -4.32 13.48
N LEU A 352 -13.53 -4.86 12.44
CA LEU A 352 -14.96 -5.15 12.46
C LEU A 352 -15.33 -6.27 13.46
N LEU A 353 -14.39 -7.14 13.83
CA LEU A 353 -14.58 -8.10 14.93
C LEU A 353 -14.94 -7.38 16.24
N THR A 354 -14.32 -6.23 16.49
CA THR A 354 -14.54 -5.39 17.68
C THR A 354 -15.69 -4.39 17.54
N CYS A 355 -16.43 -4.44 16.42
CA CYS A 355 -17.50 -3.49 16.13
C CYS A 355 -18.89 -4.16 16.03
N GLN A 356 -19.94 -3.37 16.22
CA GLN A 356 -21.33 -3.76 16.00
C GLN A 356 -22.01 -2.74 15.07
N VAL A 357 -22.59 -3.23 13.97
CA VAL A 357 -23.41 -2.41 13.07
C VAL A 357 -24.86 -2.44 13.54
N LYS A 358 -25.52 -1.27 13.62
CA LYS A 358 -26.96 -1.15 13.86
C LYS A 358 -27.55 -0.13 12.89
N ARG A 359 -28.58 -0.54 12.13
CA ARG A 359 -29.34 0.39 11.28
C ARG A 359 -30.21 1.31 12.15
N ASN A 360 -30.33 2.58 11.77
CA ASN A 360 -31.21 3.52 12.44
C ASN A 360 -32.68 3.22 12.05
N PRO A 361 -33.61 3.00 13.01
CA PRO A 361 -35.02 2.75 12.69
C PRO A 361 -35.74 3.98 12.13
N ASP A 362 -35.38 5.18 12.60
CA ASP A 362 -36.10 6.42 12.29
C ASP A 362 -35.62 7.05 10.97
N GLU A 363 -34.31 7.01 10.73
CA GLU A 363 -33.69 7.54 9.51
C GLU A 363 -33.09 6.41 8.66
N LYS A 364 -33.94 5.83 7.80
CA LYS A 364 -33.68 4.68 6.90
C LYS A 364 -32.37 4.72 6.07
N LYS A 365 -31.77 5.88 5.85
CA LYS A 365 -30.49 6.07 5.12
C LYS A 365 -29.24 6.01 6.01
N SER A 366 -29.41 5.87 7.33
CA SER A 366 -28.33 5.98 8.30
C SER A 366 -28.15 4.71 9.14
N PHE A 367 -26.92 4.52 9.61
CA PHE A 367 -26.53 3.43 10.48
C PHE A 367 -25.41 3.86 11.43
N ASP A 368 -25.40 3.25 12.60
CA ASP A 368 -24.39 3.46 13.62
C ASP A 368 -23.46 2.24 13.68
N LEU A 369 -22.15 2.51 13.65
CA LEU A 369 -21.11 1.52 13.90
C LEU A 369 -20.52 1.78 15.30
N PHE A 370 -20.88 0.93 16.24
CA PHE A 370 -20.35 0.93 17.61
C PHE A 370 -18.98 0.25 17.59
N SER A 371 -17.94 0.91 18.10
CA SER A 371 -16.61 0.35 18.38
C SER A 371 -16.34 0.36 19.89
N HIS A 372 -15.27 -0.29 20.31
CA HIS A 372 -14.88 -0.38 21.73
C HIS A 372 -14.71 0.97 22.46
N ASP A 373 -14.37 2.06 21.76
CA ASP A 373 -14.14 3.39 22.32
C ASP A 373 -15.19 4.45 21.92
N ARG A 374 -16.03 4.19 20.90
CA ARG A 374 -16.71 5.25 20.15
C ARG A 374 -17.91 4.76 19.33
N ILE A 375 -18.83 5.67 18.98
CA ILE A 375 -19.93 5.40 18.06
C ILE A 375 -19.75 6.22 16.79
N TYR A 376 -19.63 5.55 15.65
CA TYR A 376 -19.49 6.17 14.34
C TYR A 376 -20.86 6.23 13.64
N HIS A 377 -21.47 7.41 13.63
CA HIS A 377 -22.70 7.66 12.89
C HIS A 377 -22.40 7.86 11.39
N PHE A 378 -23.04 7.07 10.54
CA PHE A 378 -22.93 7.14 9.08
C PHE A 378 -24.28 7.34 8.40
N GLN A 379 -24.28 8.07 7.29
CA GLN A 379 -25.41 8.24 6.39
C GLN A 379 -24.95 7.94 4.95
N ALA A 380 -25.75 7.16 4.23
CA ALA A 380 -25.54 6.79 2.84
C ALA A 380 -26.40 7.64 1.90
N GLU A 381 -26.14 7.58 0.59
CA GLU A 381 -26.83 8.46 -0.38
C GLU A 381 -28.32 8.08 -0.54
N ASP A 382 -28.68 6.80 -0.38
CA ASP A 382 -30.06 6.32 -0.32
C ASP A 382 -30.25 5.10 0.63
N GLU A 383 -31.48 4.57 0.69
CA GLU A 383 -31.86 3.45 1.56
C GLU A 383 -31.28 2.11 1.09
N ILE A 384 -31.12 1.91 -0.22
CA ILE A 384 -30.55 0.68 -0.81
C ILE A 384 -29.04 0.69 -0.56
N GLU A 385 -28.36 1.80 -0.80
CA GLU A 385 -26.96 2.02 -0.42
C GLU A 385 -26.73 1.76 1.08
N CYS A 386 -27.62 2.26 1.95
CA CYS A 386 -27.54 2.00 3.39
C CYS A 386 -27.64 0.50 3.72
N GLN A 387 -28.56 -0.24 3.07
CA GLN A 387 -28.71 -1.68 3.26
C GLN A 387 -27.49 -2.48 2.78
N ILE A 388 -26.90 -2.10 1.63
CA ILE A 388 -25.69 -2.73 1.11
C ILE A 388 -24.50 -2.46 2.05
N TRP A 389 -24.30 -1.22 2.50
CA TRP A 389 -23.21 -0.89 3.44
C TRP A 389 -23.32 -1.66 4.76
N VAL A 390 -24.52 -1.74 5.34
CA VAL A 390 -24.76 -2.51 6.58
C VAL A 390 -24.46 -3.99 6.35
N SER A 391 -24.94 -4.55 5.23
CA SER A 391 -24.71 -5.97 4.88
C SER A 391 -23.23 -6.29 4.69
N VAL A 392 -22.48 -5.50 3.92
CA VAL A 392 -21.04 -5.77 3.71
C VAL A 392 -20.24 -5.63 5.01
N LEU A 393 -20.59 -4.68 5.89
CA LEU A 393 -19.95 -4.57 7.21
C LEU A 393 -20.22 -5.77 8.11
N GLN A 394 -21.40 -6.41 7.98
CA GLN A 394 -21.74 -7.66 8.67
C GLN A 394 -21.03 -8.86 8.03
N ASN A 395 -21.06 -8.99 6.71
CA ASN A 395 -20.42 -10.07 5.96
C ASN A 395 -18.89 -10.07 6.17
N SER A 396 -18.23 -8.91 6.10
CA SER A 396 -16.78 -8.79 6.33
C SER A 396 -16.38 -9.08 7.78
N LYS A 397 -17.28 -8.81 8.74
CA LYS A 397 -17.11 -9.24 10.14
C LYS A 397 -17.20 -10.76 10.24
N GLU A 398 -18.17 -11.39 9.59
CA GLU A 398 -18.36 -12.84 9.57
C GLU A 398 -17.20 -13.57 8.88
N GLU A 399 -16.73 -13.06 7.72
CA GLU A 399 -15.55 -13.57 7.01
C GLU A 399 -14.28 -13.49 7.86
N ALA A 400 -13.97 -12.32 8.43
CA ALA A 400 -12.78 -12.16 9.27
C ALA A 400 -12.86 -12.94 10.59
N LEU A 401 -14.06 -13.25 11.05
CA LEU A 401 -14.29 -14.12 12.21
C LEU A 401 -14.00 -15.58 11.83
N ASN A 402 -14.50 -16.03 10.69
CA ASN A 402 -14.20 -17.36 10.14
C ASN A 402 -12.71 -17.54 9.83
N ASP A 403 -12.05 -16.55 9.25
CA ASP A 403 -10.62 -16.62 8.92
C ASP A 403 -9.71 -16.52 10.16
N ALA A 404 -10.14 -15.81 11.21
CA ALA A 404 -9.48 -15.86 12.51
C ALA A 404 -9.58 -17.25 13.17
N PHE A 405 -10.64 -18.02 12.90
CA PHE A 405 -10.79 -19.40 13.38
C PHE A 405 -10.06 -20.45 12.51
N LYS A 406 -9.89 -20.22 11.20
CA LYS A 406 -9.14 -21.13 10.30
C LYS A 406 -7.65 -21.19 10.59
N GLY A 407 -7.08 -20.14 11.19
CA GLY A 407 -5.68 -20.08 11.61
C GLY A 407 -4.70 -19.73 10.49
N GLY A 408 -3.72 -18.87 10.81
CA GLY A 408 -2.64 -18.52 9.89
C GLY A 408 -1.67 -19.68 9.69
N SER A 409 -1.32 -19.97 8.43
CA SER A 409 -0.40 -21.05 8.06
C SER A 409 1.04 -20.78 8.53
N ASN A 410 1.47 -21.48 9.58
CA ASN A 410 2.89 -21.69 9.88
C ASN A 410 3.33 -23.04 9.28
N GLU A 411 4.28 -22.98 8.35
CA GLU A 411 4.78 -24.11 7.57
C GLU A 411 5.71 -25.02 8.39
N GLY A 412 5.80 -26.30 8.02
CA GLY A 412 6.68 -27.28 8.66
C GLY A 412 5.93 -28.50 9.18
N GLU A 413 5.72 -28.58 10.49
CA GLU A 413 5.33 -29.81 11.20
C GLU A 413 3.82 -30.12 11.15
N ASN A 414 2.98 -29.12 10.87
CA ASN A 414 1.52 -29.22 10.99
C ASN A 414 0.86 -30.22 10.03
N ASN A 415 1.47 -30.53 8.88
CA ASN A 415 0.78 -31.26 7.80
C ASN A 415 0.40 -32.70 8.20
N ILE A 416 1.34 -33.46 8.79
CA ILE A 416 1.12 -34.84 9.25
C ILE A 416 0.03 -34.89 10.34
N VAL A 417 0.00 -33.89 11.22
CA VAL A 417 -0.95 -33.83 12.33
C VAL A 417 -2.35 -33.46 11.84
N GLN A 418 -2.45 -32.54 10.87
CA GLN A 418 -3.72 -32.21 10.22
C GLN A 418 -4.28 -33.37 9.38
N GLU A 419 -3.41 -34.12 8.70
CA GLU A 419 -3.77 -35.35 7.98
C GLU A 419 -4.29 -36.42 8.95
N LEU A 420 -3.58 -36.70 10.04
CA LEU A 420 -4.03 -37.60 11.10
C LEU A 420 -5.38 -37.18 11.71
N THR A 421 -5.57 -35.90 12.02
CA THR A 421 -6.87 -35.40 12.53
C THR A 421 -8.00 -35.62 11.52
N LYS A 422 -7.77 -35.44 10.20
CA LYS A 422 -8.79 -35.73 9.17
C LYS A 422 -9.16 -37.20 9.15
N SER A 423 -8.20 -38.12 9.12
CA SER A 423 -8.48 -39.57 9.13
C SER A 423 -9.22 -40.01 10.40
N ILE A 424 -8.92 -39.42 11.56
CA ILE A 424 -9.67 -39.67 12.80
C ILE A 424 -11.11 -39.13 12.67
N VAL A 425 -11.31 -37.92 12.13
CA VAL A 425 -12.65 -37.35 11.90
C VAL A 425 -13.47 -38.20 10.92
N GLU A 426 -12.84 -38.81 9.92
CA GLU A 426 -13.50 -39.73 8.98
C GLU A 426 -13.92 -41.04 9.65
N GLU A 427 -13.03 -41.72 10.40
CA GLU A 427 -13.42 -42.92 11.15
C GLU A 427 -14.49 -42.61 12.22
N VAL A 428 -14.40 -41.47 12.90
CA VAL A 428 -15.44 -40.99 13.82
C VAL A 428 -16.77 -40.77 13.10
N LYS A 429 -16.78 -40.17 11.90
CA LYS A 429 -18.01 -40.01 11.09
C LYS A 429 -18.58 -41.36 10.60
N LYS A 430 -17.75 -42.40 10.45
CA LYS A 430 -18.15 -43.79 10.09
C LYS A 430 -18.67 -44.63 11.28
N MET A 431 -18.48 -44.20 12.54
CA MET A 431 -18.91 -44.99 13.71
C MET A 431 -20.44 -45.17 13.79
N ASN A 432 -20.87 -46.25 14.44
CA ASN A 432 -22.28 -46.65 14.50
C ASN A 432 -23.19 -45.55 15.08
N GLY A 433 -24.14 -45.09 14.28
CA GLY A 433 -25.08 -44.02 14.61
C GLY A 433 -24.54 -42.60 14.46
N ASN A 434 -23.25 -42.40 14.13
CA ASN A 434 -22.68 -41.06 13.90
C ASN A 434 -23.07 -40.48 12.52
N ASP A 435 -23.73 -41.28 11.67
CA ASP A 435 -24.46 -40.83 10.47
C ASP A 435 -25.66 -39.93 10.80
N ARG A 436 -26.14 -39.95 12.06
CA ARG A 436 -27.35 -39.25 12.52
C ARG A 436 -27.11 -38.52 13.83
N CYS A 437 -27.63 -37.29 13.94
CA CYS A 437 -27.57 -36.45 15.13
C CYS A 437 -28.04 -37.20 16.38
N CYS A 438 -27.27 -37.11 17.46
CA CYS A 438 -27.53 -37.80 18.71
C CYS A 438 -28.97 -37.59 19.23
N ASP A 439 -29.56 -36.40 19.02
CA ASP A 439 -30.82 -35.98 19.64
C ASP A 439 -32.02 -35.91 18.70
N CYS A 440 -31.92 -35.24 17.54
CA CYS A 440 -33.02 -35.15 16.57
C CYS A 440 -32.90 -36.12 15.38
N GLY A 441 -31.84 -36.92 15.30
CA GLY A 441 -31.63 -37.87 14.21
C GLY A 441 -31.43 -37.26 12.81
N ALA A 442 -31.21 -35.95 12.68
CA ALA A 442 -30.83 -35.31 11.42
C ALA A 442 -29.54 -35.92 10.85
N ALA A 443 -29.51 -36.19 9.55
CA ALA A 443 -28.37 -36.84 8.89
C ALA A 443 -27.12 -35.95 8.86
N GLY A 444 -25.94 -36.57 8.87
CA GLY A 444 -24.65 -35.89 8.76
C GLY A 444 -24.35 -34.87 9.86
N PRO A 445 -24.37 -35.24 11.16
CA PRO A 445 -24.03 -34.33 12.24
C PRO A 445 -22.54 -33.95 12.22
N THR A 446 -22.22 -32.66 12.27
CA THR A 446 -20.84 -32.15 12.19
C THR A 446 -20.39 -31.32 13.41
N TRP A 447 -21.15 -31.36 14.50
CA TRP A 447 -20.75 -30.78 15.79
C TRP A 447 -20.53 -31.89 16.82
N LEU A 448 -19.45 -31.81 17.58
CA LEU A 448 -19.03 -32.79 18.58
C LEU A 448 -19.21 -32.22 19.99
N SER A 449 -19.77 -33.02 20.90
CA SER A 449 -19.65 -32.80 22.34
C SER A 449 -18.37 -33.48 22.86
N THR A 450 -17.28 -32.73 23.00
CA THR A 450 -15.94 -33.29 23.28
C THR A 450 -15.80 -33.96 24.63
N ASN A 451 -16.64 -33.66 25.61
CA ASN A 451 -16.70 -34.36 26.90
C ASN A 451 -17.59 -35.61 26.92
N LEU A 452 -18.37 -35.87 25.85
CA LEU A 452 -19.34 -36.98 25.80
C LEU A 452 -19.11 -37.95 24.63
N GLY A 453 -18.37 -37.55 23.59
CA GLY A 453 -18.06 -38.41 22.44
C GLY A 453 -19.23 -38.60 21.45
N VAL A 454 -20.12 -37.61 21.34
CA VAL A 454 -21.33 -37.68 20.50
C VAL A 454 -21.39 -36.58 19.45
N LEU A 455 -21.94 -36.91 18.27
CA LEU A 455 -22.14 -35.98 17.16
C LEU A 455 -23.59 -35.48 17.07
N ILE A 456 -23.76 -34.18 16.94
CA ILE A 456 -25.06 -33.49 16.85
C ILE A 456 -25.11 -32.55 15.64
N CYS A 457 -26.32 -32.22 15.18
CA CYS A 457 -26.51 -31.22 14.12
C CYS A 457 -26.35 -29.80 14.67
N ILE A 458 -26.21 -28.83 13.76
CA ILE A 458 -25.99 -27.41 14.11
C ILE A 458 -27.08 -26.84 15.03
N GLU A 459 -28.34 -27.19 14.83
CA GLU A 459 -29.49 -26.72 15.61
C GLU A 459 -29.45 -27.26 17.06
N CYS A 460 -29.22 -28.55 17.24
CA CYS A 460 -29.03 -29.17 18.55
C CYS A 460 -27.77 -28.64 19.25
N SER A 461 -26.72 -28.33 18.48
CA SER A 461 -25.48 -27.72 19.00
C SER A 461 -25.71 -26.38 19.69
N GLY A 462 -26.67 -25.58 19.23
CA GLY A 462 -27.07 -24.33 19.89
C GLY A 462 -27.63 -24.58 21.30
N ILE A 463 -28.54 -25.53 21.42
CA ILE A 463 -29.16 -25.93 22.70
C ILE A 463 -28.09 -26.52 23.65
N HIS A 464 -27.14 -27.30 23.14
CA HIS A 464 -26.02 -27.81 23.95
C HIS A 464 -25.11 -26.70 24.48
N ARG A 465 -24.96 -25.57 23.76
CA ARG A 465 -24.27 -24.39 24.28
C ARG A 465 -25.10 -23.66 25.35
N GLU A 466 -26.43 -23.66 25.25
CA GLU A 466 -27.32 -23.05 26.24
C GLU A 466 -27.32 -23.78 27.60
N ILE A 467 -27.30 -25.13 27.63
CA ILE A 467 -27.21 -25.88 28.90
C ILE A 467 -25.83 -25.71 29.56
N GLY A 468 -24.78 -25.47 28.78
CA GLY A 468 -23.48 -25.01 29.25
C GLY A 468 -22.39 -26.08 29.42
N VAL A 469 -21.14 -25.59 29.49
CA VAL A 469 -19.88 -26.35 29.40
C VAL A 469 -19.58 -27.36 30.51
N HIS A 470 -20.49 -27.49 31.47
CA HIS A 470 -20.45 -28.50 32.55
C HIS A 470 -21.35 -29.71 32.25
N TYR A 471 -22.26 -29.61 31.28
CA TYR A 471 -22.97 -30.76 30.71
C TYR A 471 -22.40 -31.16 29.34
N SER A 472 -22.15 -30.17 28.45
CA SER A 472 -21.71 -30.42 27.07
C SER A 472 -20.76 -29.34 26.55
N ARG A 473 -19.66 -29.75 25.92
CA ARG A 473 -18.63 -28.87 25.32
C ARG A 473 -18.63 -29.02 23.81
N ILE A 474 -19.17 -28.00 23.13
CA ILE A 474 -19.43 -28.07 21.69
C ILE A 474 -18.31 -27.42 20.86
N GLN A 475 -17.75 -28.21 19.94
CA GLN A 475 -16.87 -27.79 18.84
C GLN A 475 -17.38 -28.38 17.52
N SER A 476 -17.02 -27.79 16.38
CA SER A 476 -17.35 -28.29 15.04
C SER A 476 -16.23 -29.17 14.48
N LEU A 477 -16.59 -30.26 13.82
CA LEU A 477 -15.66 -31.10 13.05
C LEU A 477 -15.15 -30.43 11.76
N ASP A 478 -15.84 -29.38 11.28
CA ASP A 478 -15.53 -28.73 10.01
C ASP A 478 -15.14 -27.25 10.16
N LEU A 479 -15.38 -26.62 11.32
CA LEU A 479 -15.14 -25.18 11.57
C LEU A 479 -14.13 -24.88 12.69
N ASP A 480 -13.90 -25.79 13.65
CA ASP A 480 -12.93 -25.60 14.74
C ASP A 480 -11.62 -26.39 14.45
N VAL A 481 -10.46 -25.83 14.84
CA VAL A 481 -9.18 -26.55 14.75
C VAL A 481 -9.06 -27.51 15.92
N LEU A 482 -9.24 -28.80 15.66
CA LEU A 482 -9.30 -29.85 16.67
C LEU A 482 -7.95 -30.53 16.88
N GLY A 483 -7.52 -30.62 18.15
CA GLY A 483 -6.43 -31.49 18.56
C GLY A 483 -6.83 -32.96 18.51
N THR A 484 -5.86 -33.88 18.58
CA THR A 484 -6.22 -35.32 18.65
C THR A 484 -6.79 -35.71 20.01
N SER A 485 -6.54 -34.94 21.08
CA SER A 485 -7.16 -35.21 22.39
C SER A 485 -8.68 -35.01 22.39
N GLU A 486 -9.17 -34.03 21.63
CA GLU A 486 -10.59 -33.70 21.45
C GLU A 486 -11.38 -34.88 20.88
N MET A 487 -10.74 -35.73 20.07
CA MET A 487 -11.38 -36.86 19.39
C MET A 487 -11.43 -38.14 20.22
N LEU A 488 -10.74 -38.21 21.38
CA LEU A 488 -10.61 -39.45 22.16
C LEU A 488 -11.96 -40.09 22.50
N LEU A 489 -12.92 -39.32 23.04
CA LEU A 489 -14.23 -39.86 23.38
C LEU A 489 -15.07 -40.14 22.14
N ALA A 490 -14.96 -39.31 21.10
CA ALA A 490 -15.67 -39.49 19.84
C ALA A 490 -15.35 -40.84 19.20
N ASN A 491 -14.06 -41.23 19.21
CA ASN A 491 -13.53 -42.48 18.65
C ASN A 491 -13.82 -43.73 19.49
N ASN A 492 -14.38 -43.60 20.70
CA ASN A 492 -14.60 -44.74 21.62
C ASN A 492 -16.03 -44.86 22.15
N VAL A 493 -16.89 -43.84 21.95
CA VAL A 493 -18.30 -43.86 22.40
C VAL A 493 -19.24 -44.07 21.21
N GLY A 494 -19.45 -43.07 20.36
CA GLY A 494 -20.39 -43.11 19.24
C GLY A 494 -21.88 -42.97 19.66
N ASN A 495 -22.67 -42.35 18.79
CA ASN A 495 -24.06 -41.98 19.05
C ASN A 495 -24.98 -43.17 19.36
N ALA A 496 -24.82 -44.31 18.68
CA ALA A 496 -25.64 -45.49 18.95
C ALA A 496 -25.41 -46.03 20.37
N SER A 497 -24.15 -46.15 20.78
CA SER A 497 -23.75 -46.61 22.12
C SER A 497 -24.21 -45.65 23.21
N PHE A 498 -24.02 -44.34 22.98
CA PHE A 498 -24.44 -43.30 23.91
C PHE A 498 -25.94 -43.31 24.15
N ASN A 499 -26.74 -43.37 23.08
CA ASN A 499 -28.21 -43.42 23.18
C ASN A 499 -28.70 -44.75 23.77
N GLY A 500 -28.00 -45.86 23.52
CA GLY A 500 -28.25 -47.15 24.18
C GLY A 500 -28.15 -47.13 25.71
N ILE A 501 -27.47 -46.14 26.29
CA ILE A 501 -27.42 -45.86 27.74
C ILE A 501 -28.39 -44.73 28.11
N MET A 502 -28.29 -43.60 27.42
CA MET A 502 -28.91 -42.32 27.79
C MET A 502 -30.36 -42.15 27.33
N GLU A 503 -30.86 -43.05 26.49
CA GLU A 503 -32.26 -43.10 26.01
C GLU A 503 -32.91 -44.47 26.29
N ALA A 504 -32.26 -45.32 27.09
CA ALA A 504 -32.67 -46.70 27.35
C ALA A 504 -34.10 -46.83 27.91
N ASP A 505 -34.49 -45.93 28.83
CA ASP A 505 -35.82 -45.90 29.46
C ASP A 505 -36.75 -44.85 28.80
N LEU A 506 -36.41 -44.32 27.62
CA LEU A 506 -37.21 -43.32 26.90
C LEU A 506 -38.58 -43.86 26.45
N GLY A 507 -38.59 -45.05 25.82
CA GLY A 507 -39.80 -45.71 25.34
C GLY A 507 -40.83 -45.98 26.44
N PRO A 508 -40.42 -46.61 27.58
CA PRO A 508 -41.29 -46.78 28.76
C PRO A 508 -41.87 -45.49 29.35
N GLN A 509 -41.22 -44.34 29.17
CA GLN A 509 -41.74 -43.04 29.62
C GLN A 509 -42.76 -42.42 28.66
N GLY A 510 -42.99 -43.01 27.48
CA GLY A 510 -43.96 -42.50 26.49
C GLY A 510 -43.54 -41.19 25.81
N ILE A 511 -42.26 -40.82 25.90
CA ILE A 511 -41.72 -39.57 25.34
C ILE A 511 -41.11 -39.87 23.96
N THR A 512 -41.67 -39.24 22.92
CA THR A 512 -41.13 -39.36 21.56
C THR A 512 -39.84 -38.54 21.43
N LYS A 513 -38.80 -39.16 20.85
CA LYS A 513 -37.57 -38.47 20.46
C LYS A 513 -37.87 -37.44 19.35
N PRO A 514 -37.36 -36.19 19.44
CA PRO A 514 -37.56 -35.21 18.37
C PRO A 514 -36.95 -35.68 17.04
N ASP A 515 -37.44 -35.12 15.95
CA ASP A 515 -37.00 -35.38 14.58
C ASP A 515 -36.43 -34.08 13.94
N PRO A 516 -35.92 -34.10 12.69
CA PRO A 516 -35.41 -32.91 12.02
C PRO A 516 -36.46 -31.83 11.74
N SER A 517 -37.76 -32.15 11.72
CA SER A 517 -38.85 -31.18 11.58
C SER A 517 -39.42 -30.66 12.91
N SER A 518 -39.08 -31.31 14.03
CA SER A 518 -39.45 -30.86 15.38
C SER A 518 -38.91 -29.47 15.68
N ASP A 519 -39.72 -28.65 16.36
CA ASP A 519 -39.39 -27.26 16.68
C ASP A 519 -38.32 -27.13 17.78
N MET A 520 -37.76 -25.92 17.90
CA MET A 520 -36.66 -25.64 18.83
C MET A 520 -37.03 -25.75 20.31
N GLN A 521 -38.30 -25.54 20.70
CA GLN A 521 -38.73 -25.70 22.09
C GLN A 521 -38.85 -27.18 22.44
N THR A 522 -39.50 -27.99 21.58
CA THR A 522 -39.55 -29.46 21.73
C THR A 522 -38.15 -30.06 21.80
N ARG A 523 -37.24 -29.66 20.91
CA ARG A 523 -35.82 -30.08 20.95
C ARG A 523 -35.12 -29.64 22.25
N LYS A 524 -35.39 -28.43 22.74
CA LYS A 524 -34.76 -27.88 23.95
C LYS A 524 -35.21 -28.61 25.21
N GLU A 525 -36.50 -28.91 25.34
CA GLU A 525 -37.03 -29.68 26.47
C GLU A 525 -36.46 -31.11 26.48
N TYR A 526 -36.40 -31.77 25.31
CA TYR A 526 -35.80 -33.10 25.18
C TYR A 526 -34.31 -33.12 25.56
N ILE A 527 -33.50 -32.23 24.99
CA ILE A 527 -32.05 -32.17 25.23
C ILE A 527 -31.76 -31.82 26.70
N THR A 528 -32.53 -30.90 27.30
CA THR A 528 -32.39 -30.57 28.73
C THR A 528 -32.65 -31.81 29.59
N ALA A 529 -33.80 -32.49 29.40
CA ALA A 529 -34.13 -33.70 30.14
C ALA A 529 -33.11 -34.86 29.92
N LYS A 530 -32.55 -34.97 28.71
CA LYS A 530 -31.53 -35.98 28.37
C LYS A 530 -30.20 -35.72 29.06
N TYR A 531 -29.66 -34.49 29.02
CA TYR A 531 -28.28 -34.22 29.46
C TYR A 531 -28.16 -33.64 30.88
N THR A 532 -29.09 -32.78 31.32
CA THR A 532 -29.00 -32.15 32.65
C THR A 532 -29.65 -32.99 33.73
N GLU A 533 -30.84 -33.55 33.46
CA GLU A 533 -31.56 -34.43 34.38
C GLU A 533 -31.17 -35.92 34.25
N LYS A 534 -30.61 -36.32 33.10
CA LYS A 534 -30.32 -37.73 32.76
C LYS A 534 -31.59 -38.60 32.86
N ARG A 535 -32.74 -38.04 32.47
CA ARG A 535 -34.10 -38.55 32.76
C ARG A 535 -34.40 -39.88 32.08
N PHE A 536 -33.86 -40.12 30.89
CA PHE A 536 -34.13 -41.32 30.08
C PHE A 536 -33.03 -42.40 30.22
N ALA A 537 -32.02 -42.16 31.06
CA ALA A 537 -30.90 -43.06 31.25
C ALA A 537 -31.22 -44.18 32.24
N ARG A 538 -30.77 -45.39 31.91
CA ARG A 538 -31.07 -46.59 32.69
C ARG A 538 -30.52 -46.51 34.11
N ARG A 539 -31.27 -47.01 35.09
CA ARG A 539 -30.80 -47.18 36.48
C ARG A 539 -30.54 -48.65 36.77
N LEU A 540 -29.27 -49.06 36.81
CA LEU A 540 -28.84 -50.44 37.07
C LEU A 540 -28.47 -50.67 38.54
N TYR A 541 -27.92 -49.68 39.23
CA TYR A 541 -27.39 -49.85 40.59
C TYR A 541 -28.28 -49.16 41.62
N THR A 542 -28.79 -49.91 42.60
CA THR A 542 -29.68 -49.37 43.66
C THR A 542 -28.90 -48.71 44.80
N ASN A 543 -27.73 -49.23 45.15
CA ASN A 543 -26.98 -48.88 46.37
C ASN A 543 -25.68 -48.14 46.04
N THR A 544 -25.25 -47.24 46.92
CA THR A 544 -24.02 -46.43 46.74
C THR A 544 -22.76 -47.29 46.62
N GLU A 545 -22.60 -48.31 47.47
CA GLU A 545 -21.47 -49.25 47.40
C GLU A 545 -21.40 -49.99 46.05
N SER A 546 -22.56 -50.36 45.49
CA SER A 546 -22.64 -51.00 44.17
C SER A 546 -22.23 -50.04 43.05
N ARG A 547 -22.59 -48.75 43.17
CA ARG A 547 -22.18 -47.69 42.24
C ARG A 547 -20.68 -47.38 42.32
N GLN A 548 -20.13 -47.28 43.53
CA GLN A 548 -18.68 -47.11 43.76
C GLN A 548 -17.88 -48.31 43.22
N LYS A 549 -18.36 -49.54 43.45
CA LYS A 549 -17.76 -50.74 42.87
C LYS A 549 -17.84 -50.70 41.33
N ALA A 550 -18.99 -50.38 40.75
CA ALA A 550 -19.13 -50.28 39.30
C ALA A 550 -18.20 -49.22 38.69
N LEU A 551 -18.04 -48.06 39.35
CA LEU A 551 -17.10 -47.01 38.96
C LEU A 551 -15.64 -47.52 38.94
N TYR A 552 -15.22 -48.21 40.00
CA TYR A 552 -13.91 -48.84 40.11
C TYR A 552 -13.69 -49.90 39.02
N GLU A 553 -14.68 -50.78 38.81
CA GLU A 553 -14.56 -51.86 37.84
C GLU A 553 -14.59 -51.37 36.38
N ALA A 554 -15.37 -50.32 36.05
CA ALA A 554 -15.34 -49.71 34.73
C ALA A 554 -13.97 -49.11 34.37
N VAL A 555 -13.36 -48.37 35.30
CA VAL A 555 -12.01 -47.79 35.10
C VAL A 555 -10.94 -48.88 35.06
N ARG A 556 -10.98 -49.86 35.97
CA ARG A 556 -10.05 -51.00 36.00
C ARG A 556 -10.11 -51.83 34.72
N ASN A 557 -11.31 -52.06 34.19
CA ASN A 557 -11.55 -52.87 32.99
C ASN A 557 -11.37 -52.07 31.68
N LYS A 558 -11.10 -50.76 31.76
CA LYS A 558 -10.95 -49.83 30.62
C LYS A 558 -12.20 -49.76 29.73
N ASP A 559 -13.38 -49.74 30.35
CA ASP A 559 -14.69 -49.68 29.67
C ASP A 559 -15.34 -48.29 29.83
N VAL A 560 -15.30 -47.51 28.75
CA VAL A 560 -15.90 -46.17 28.68
C VAL A 560 -17.43 -46.19 28.68
N LEU A 561 -18.07 -47.28 28.25
CA LEU A 561 -19.53 -47.41 28.21
C LEU A 561 -20.08 -47.77 29.59
N SER A 562 -19.42 -48.66 30.33
CA SER A 562 -19.73 -48.87 31.75
C SER A 562 -19.47 -47.61 32.58
N LEU A 563 -18.42 -46.85 32.28
CA LEU A 563 -18.14 -45.57 32.94
C LEU A 563 -19.22 -44.51 32.62
N LEU A 564 -19.66 -44.44 31.36
CA LEU A 564 -20.76 -43.57 30.92
C LEU A 564 -22.09 -43.94 31.60
N GLN A 565 -22.41 -45.23 31.75
CA GLN A 565 -23.58 -45.72 32.50
C GLN A 565 -23.53 -45.26 33.97
N VAL A 566 -22.37 -45.40 34.62
CA VAL A 566 -22.18 -44.95 36.02
C VAL A 566 -22.30 -43.42 36.14
N TYR A 567 -21.77 -42.66 35.19
CA TYR A 567 -21.96 -41.21 35.09
C TYR A 567 -23.44 -40.82 34.82
N ALA A 568 -24.15 -41.59 34.00
CA ALA A 568 -25.57 -41.39 33.71
C ALA A 568 -26.46 -41.61 34.94
N GLU A 569 -26.06 -42.49 35.86
CA GLU A 569 -26.71 -42.63 37.17
C GLU A 569 -26.43 -41.49 38.15
N GLY A 570 -25.51 -40.57 37.83
CA GLY A 570 -25.20 -39.39 38.64
C GLY A 570 -24.25 -39.65 39.81
N VAL A 571 -23.33 -40.59 39.65
CA VAL A 571 -22.26 -40.89 40.63
C VAL A 571 -21.19 -39.79 40.60
N ASP A 572 -20.67 -39.40 41.76
CA ASP A 572 -19.49 -38.53 41.84
C ASP A 572 -18.25 -39.34 41.39
N LEU A 573 -17.69 -38.94 40.24
CA LEU A 573 -16.49 -39.56 39.67
C LEU A 573 -15.25 -39.34 40.55
N MET A 574 -15.30 -38.38 41.49
CA MET A 574 -14.18 -37.97 42.35
C MET A 574 -14.32 -38.46 43.80
N GLU A 575 -15.16 -39.46 44.04
CA GLU A 575 -15.20 -40.19 45.32
C GLU A 575 -13.97 -41.10 45.48
N ALA A 576 -13.58 -41.36 46.74
CA ALA A 576 -12.42 -42.20 47.05
C ALA A 576 -12.75 -43.69 46.92
N VAL A 577 -11.79 -44.48 46.41
CA VAL A 577 -11.95 -45.93 46.18
C VAL A 577 -11.99 -46.67 47.52
N PRO A 578 -13.05 -47.47 47.82
CA PRO A 578 -13.24 -48.08 49.14
C PRO A 578 -12.37 -49.32 49.43
N GLN A 579 -11.28 -49.55 48.69
CA GLN A 579 -10.40 -50.73 48.85
C GLN A 579 -9.01 -50.34 49.40
N PRO A 580 -8.66 -50.68 50.65
CA PRO A 580 -7.42 -50.21 51.30
C PRO A 580 -6.19 -51.12 51.12
N SER A 581 -6.26 -52.20 50.34
CA SER A 581 -5.21 -53.24 50.29
C SER A 581 -4.21 -53.14 49.13
N GLU A 582 -4.53 -52.38 48.07
CA GLU A 582 -3.70 -52.28 46.84
C GLU A 582 -3.40 -50.83 46.41
N HIS A 583 -3.98 -49.85 47.08
CA HIS A 583 -4.02 -48.44 46.67
C HIS A 583 -3.63 -47.53 47.84
N GLU A 584 -3.16 -46.32 47.56
CA GLU A 584 -2.99 -45.32 48.62
C GLU A 584 -4.36 -44.87 49.14
N HIS A 585 -4.51 -44.76 50.47
CA HIS A 585 -5.78 -44.35 51.05
C HIS A 585 -6.19 -42.96 50.54
N GLY A 586 -7.46 -42.80 50.16
CA GLY A 586 -7.94 -41.57 49.51
C GLY A 586 -7.68 -41.46 48.00
N GLU A 587 -7.08 -42.47 47.34
CA GLU A 587 -7.09 -42.52 45.86
C GLU A 587 -8.51 -42.44 45.31
N THR A 588 -8.74 -41.55 44.35
CA THR A 588 -9.96 -41.53 43.52
C THR A 588 -9.76 -42.36 42.26
N VAL A 589 -10.83 -42.70 41.53
CA VAL A 589 -10.68 -43.46 40.27
C VAL A 589 -9.91 -42.70 39.18
N LEU A 590 -9.69 -41.39 39.30
CA LEU A 590 -8.77 -40.65 38.43
C LEU A 590 -7.30 -41.05 38.67
N HIS A 591 -6.91 -41.28 39.92
CA HIS A 591 -5.57 -41.77 40.27
C HIS A 591 -5.36 -43.20 39.73
N LEU A 592 -6.36 -44.07 39.91
CA LEU A 592 -6.39 -45.41 39.33
C LEU A 592 -6.31 -45.36 37.80
N GLY A 593 -7.06 -44.46 37.16
CA GLY A 593 -7.04 -44.24 35.72
C GLY A 593 -5.64 -43.88 35.21
N VAL A 594 -4.98 -42.88 35.82
CA VAL A 594 -3.59 -42.50 35.51
C VAL A 594 -2.61 -43.66 35.72
N ARG A 595 -2.80 -44.45 36.78
CA ARG A 595 -1.96 -45.59 37.16
C ARG A 595 -2.14 -46.82 36.27
N MET A 596 -3.29 -46.96 35.62
CA MET A 596 -3.62 -48.08 34.72
C MET A 596 -3.59 -47.71 33.23
N ALA A 597 -3.46 -46.43 32.90
CA ALA A 597 -3.52 -45.94 31.52
C ALA A 597 -2.34 -46.43 30.66
N ASP A 598 -2.66 -46.70 29.41
CA ASP A 598 -1.75 -46.99 28.31
C ASP A 598 -2.22 -46.23 27.05
N ARG A 599 -1.47 -46.36 25.95
CA ARG A 599 -1.82 -45.77 24.63
C ARG A 599 -3.17 -46.24 24.05
N ASN A 600 -3.87 -47.17 24.70
CA ASN A 600 -5.17 -47.70 24.28
C ASN A 600 -6.32 -47.34 25.24
N SER A 601 -6.04 -46.63 26.35
CA SER A 601 -7.02 -46.34 27.40
C SER A 601 -7.04 -44.88 27.88
N LEU A 602 -6.33 -43.98 27.19
CA LEU A 602 -6.35 -42.53 27.44
C LEU A 602 -7.77 -41.93 27.47
N HIS A 603 -8.71 -42.51 26.70
CA HIS A 603 -10.11 -42.10 26.69
C HIS A 603 -10.82 -42.26 28.06
N ILE A 604 -10.36 -43.16 28.94
CA ILE A 604 -10.90 -43.29 30.31
C ILE A 604 -10.48 -42.09 31.16
N VAL A 605 -9.20 -41.70 31.08
CA VAL A 605 -8.66 -40.55 31.80
C VAL A 605 -9.23 -39.25 31.23
N ASP A 606 -9.42 -39.14 29.91
CA ASP A 606 -10.09 -37.99 29.30
C ASP A 606 -11.57 -37.91 29.73
N PHE A 607 -12.33 -39.01 29.78
CA PHE A 607 -13.72 -38.99 30.26
C PHE A 607 -13.82 -38.49 31.70
N LEU A 608 -12.95 -38.99 32.59
CA LEU A 608 -12.89 -38.55 33.99
C LEU A 608 -12.44 -37.09 34.09
N ALA A 609 -11.36 -36.69 33.41
CA ALA A 609 -10.84 -35.33 33.41
C ALA A 609 -11.85 -34.32 32.86
N GLN A 610 -12.64 -34.72 31.85
CA GLN A 610 -13.61 -33.84 31.22
C GLN A 610 -14.95 -33.76 31.99
N ASN A 611 -15.42 -34.80 32.67
CA ASN A 611 -16.74 -34.80 33.31
C ASN A 611 -16.72 -34.66 34.85
N SER A 612 -15.54 -34.50 35.46
CA SER A 612 -15.39 -34.28 36.89
C SER A 612 -15.33 -32.78 37.25
N PRO A 613 -15.96 -32.32 38.34
CA PRO A 613 -15.97 -30.90 38.72
C PRO A 613 -14.68 -30.44 39.42
N ASN A 614 -13.82 -31.35 39.86
CA ASN A 614 -12.59 -31.05 40.60
C ASN A 614 -11.56 -32.17 40.38
N LEU A 615 -10.45 -31.88 39.70
CA LEU A 615 -9.37 -32.84 39.41
C LEU A 615 -8.28 -32.87 40.51
N ASP A 616 -8.39 -31.97 41.48
CA ASP A 616 -7.36 -31.64 42.47
C ASP A 616 -7.55 -32.36 43.82
N LYS A 617 -8.40 -33.40 43.84
CA LYS A 617 -8.51 -34.31 44.99
C LYS A 617 -7.14 -34.89 45.33
N GLN A 618 -6.78 -34.80 46.61
CA GLN A 618 -5.54 -35.35 47.14
C GLN A 618 -5.77 -36.70 47.82
N THR A 619 -4.81 -37.62 47.67
CA THR A 619 -4.68 -38.84 48.48
C THR A 619 -4.29 -38.51 49.94
N ALA A 620 -4.21 -39.53 50.80
CA ALA A 620 -3.77 -39.38 52.18
C ALA A 620 -2.36 -38.74 52.32
N LYS A 621 -1.42 -38.99 51.39
CA LYS A 621 -0.11 -38.31 51.39
C LYS A 621 -0.10 -36.98 50.62
N GLY A 622 -1.26 -36.41 50.31
CA GLY A 622 -1.36 -35.14 49.59
C GLY A 622 -1.10 -35.21 48.07
N ASN A 623 -0.93 -36.40 47.49
CA ASN A 623 -0.67 -36.52 46.05
C ASN A 623 -1.97 -36.28 45.25
N THR A 624 -1.88 -35.57 44.13
CA THR A 624 -2.98 -35.45 43.13
C THR A 624 -2.72 -36.32 41.90
N ALA A 625 -3.69 -36.42 40.99
CA ALA A 625 -3.52 -37.15 39.72
C ALA A 625 -2.35 -36.62 38.87
N LEU A 626 -2.01 -35.31 38.97
CA LEU A 626 -0.82 -34.73 38.35
C LEU A 626 0.50 -35.25 38.98
N HIS A 627 0.53 -35.43 40.31
CA HIS A 627 1.67 -36.06 40.99
C HIS A 627 1.84 -37.51 40.49
N TYR A 628 0.75 -38.27 40.35
CA TYR A 628 0.78 -39.63 39.81
C TYR A 628 1.29 -39.68 38.36
N CYS A 629 0.92 -38.71 37.51
CA CYS A 629 1.50 -38.61 36.15
C CYS A 629 3.01 -38.41 36.21
N CYS A 630 3.50 -37.52 37.09
CA CYS A 630 4.91 -37.20 37.21
C CYS A 630 5.73 -38.30 37.90
N LEU A 631 5.13 -39.09 38.79
CA LEU A 631 5.75 -40.28 39.39
C LEU A 631 5.94 -41.44 38.38
N LEU A 632 5.10 -41.49 37.33
CA LEU A 632 5.02 -42.61 36.38
C LEU A 632 5.51 -42.27 34.96
N ASP A 633 6.03 -41.06 34.73
CA ASP A 633 6.27 -40.43 33.41
C ASP A 633 5.08 -40.55 32.42
N ASN A 634 3.85 -40.54 32.95
CA ASN A 634 2.64 -40.63 32.14
C ASN A 634 2.28 -39.27 31.54
N ARG A 635 3.14 -38.81 30.63
CA ARG A 635 3.05 -37.57 29.86
C ARG A 635 1.75 -37.40 29.07
N GLU A 636 1.11 -38.49 28.64
CA GLU A 636 -0.13 -38.43 27.87
C GLU A 636 -1.34 -38.15 28.77
N CYS A 637 -1.42 -38.81 29.93
CA CYS A 637 -2.39 -38.42 30.95
C CYS A 637 -2.11 -37.02 31.52
N LEU A 638 -0.84 -36.61 31.62
CA LEU A 638 -0.47 -35.25 32.01
C LEU A 638 -1.05 -34.20 31.06
N LYS A 639 -0.89 -34.35 29.74
CA LYS A 639 -1.51 -33.47 28.72
C LYS A 639 -3.02 -33.33 28.94
N LEU A 640 -3.73 -34.43 29.18
CA LEU A 640 -5.18 -34.46 29.39
C LEU A 640 -5.61 -33.74 30.67
N LEU A 641 -4.93 -33.97 31.79
CA LEU A 641 -5.22 -33.29 33.06
C LEU A 641 -4.94 -31.78 32.99
N LEU A 642 -3.88 -31.37 32.29
CA LEU A 642 -3.54 -29.95 32.11
C LEU A 642 -4.52 -29.25 31.16
N ARG A 643 -5.00 -29.92 30.10
CA ARG A 643 -6.14 -29.48 29.28
C ARG A 643 -7.43 -29.35 30.12
N GLY A 644 -7.64 -30.27 31.06
CA GLY A 644 -8.69 -30.22 32.09
C GLY A 644 -8.50 -29.14 33.17
N ARG A 645 -7.40 -28.37 33.14
CA ARG A 645 -7.03 -27.32 34.11
C ARG A 645 -6.81 -27.81 35.56
N ALA A 646 -6.31 -29.04 35.74
CA ALA A 646 -5.83 -29.49 37.05
C ALA A 646 -4.69 -28.59 37.58
N SER A 647 -4.64 -28.37 38.90
CA SER A 647 -3.77 -27.40 39.53
C SER A 647 -2.33 -27.89 39.72
N VAL A 648 -1.40 -27.25 39.00
CA VAL A 648 0.03 -27.54 39.04
C VAL A 648 0.76 -27.03 40.29
N SER A 649 0.08 -26.29 41.18
CA SER A 649 0.69 -25.63 42.35
C SER A 649 0.35 -26.28 43.69
N ILE A 650 -0.37 -27.41 43.70
CA ILE A 650 -0.67 -28.16 44.92
C ILE A 650 0.56 -28.97 45.31
N THR A 651 0.89 -28.95 46.60
CA THR A 651 1.98 -29.74 47.20
C THR A 651 1.46 -30.97 47.94
N ASN A 652 2.22 -32.06 47.88
CA ASN A 652 1.99 -33.25 48.70
C ASN A 652 2.53 -33.10 50.15
N GLU A 653 2.42 -34.13 50.99
CA GLU A 653 2.94 -34.12 52.38
C GLU A 653 4.46 -33.90 52.48
N ALA A 654 5.22 -34.22 51.43
CA ALA A 654 6.66 -33.96 51.37
C ALA A 654 6.99 -32.50 50.96
N GLY A 655 5.97 -31.68 50.68
CA GLY A 655 6.13 -30.30 50.21
C GLY A 655 6.45 -30.19 48.72
N GLU A 656 6.38 -31.29 47.96
CA GLU A 656 6.69 -31.32 46.53
C GLU A 656 5.44 -31.00 45.69
N THR A 657 5.59 -30.16 44.67
CA THR A 657 4.60 -30.04 43.58
C THR A 657 4.82 -31.15 42.53
N PRO A 658 3.90 -31.36 41.56
CA PRO A 658 4.14 -32.25 40.42
C PRO A 658 5.43 -31.92 39.65
N LEU A 659 5.79 -30.63 39.58
CA LEU A 659 7.00 -30.18 38.88
C LEU A 659 8.28 -30.56 39.63
N ASP A 660 8.26 -30.54 40.97
CA ASP A 660 9.40 -30.93 41.79
C ASP A 660 9.64 -32.44 41.71
N ILE A 661 8.56 -33.24 41.66
CA ILE A 661 8.64 -34.67 41.35
C ILE A 661 9.24 -34.91 39.97
N ALA A 662 8.74 -34.23 38.93
CA ALA A 662 9.24 -34.38 37.56
C ALA A 662 10.74 -34.05 37.45
N LYS A 663 11.18 -32.97 38.10
CA LYS A 663 12.59 -32.56 38.21
C LYS A 663 13.44 -33.58 38.97
N ARG A 664 12.98 -34.02 40.14
CA ARG A 664 13.70 -35.01 40.97
C ARG A 664 13.88 -36.36 40.27
N LEU A 665 12.90 -36.77 39.46
CA LEU A 665 12.95 -38.01 38.68
C LEU A 665 13.54 -37.83 37.26
N GLN A 666 13.89 -36.61 36.87
CA GLN A 666 14.42 -36.26 35.54
C GLN A 666 13.47 -36.61 34.38
N HIS A 667 12.15 -36.58 34.64
CA HIS A 667 11.10 -36.81 33.65
C HIS A 667 10.90 -35.55 32.79
N SER A 668 11.84 -35.30 31.88
CA SER A 668 12.00 -34.03 31.15
C SER A 668 10.75 -33.57 30.40
N THR A 669 10.02 -34.46 29.74
CA THR A 669 8.75 -34.11 29.06
C THR A 669 7.66 -33.68 30.04
N CYS A 670 7.62 -34.28 31.25
CA CYS A 670 6.68 -33.88 32.29
C CYS A 670 7.08 -32.52 32.91
N GLU A 671 8.37 -32.29 33.13
CA GLU A 671 8.92 -30.99 33.55
C GLU A 671 8.60 -29.88 32.53
N GLU A 672 8.77 -30.16 31.23
CA GLU A 672 8.50 -29.20 30.17
C GLU A 672 7.02 -28.80 30.12
N LEU A 673 6.10 -29.78 30.06
CA LEU A 673 4.66 -29.51 29.99
C LEU A 673 4.15 -28.70 31.20
N LEU A 674 4.64 -29.00 32.40
CA LEU A 674 4.31 -28.24 33.61
C LEU A 674 4.91 -26.82 33.60
N THR A 675 6.14 -26.67 33.09
CA THR A 675 6.80 -25.36 32.94
C THR A 675 6.10 -24.51 31.87
N GLN A 676 5.60 -25.11 30.79
CA GLN A 676 4.77 -24.44 29.79
C GLN A 676 3.45 -23.92 30.42
N VAL A 677 2.81 -24.68 31.32
CA VAL A 677 1.61 -24.22 32.05
C VAL A 677 1.95 -23.06 32.98
N GLN A 678 2.98 -23.19 33.81
CA GLN A 678 3.41 -22.12 34.73
C GLN A 678 3.81 -20.82 34.02
N THR A 679 4.36 -20.92 32.81
CA THR A 679 4.75 -19.75 31.99
C THR A 679 3.65 -19.24 31.05
N GLY A 680 2.44 -19.83 31.08
CA GLY A 680 1.32 -19.43 30.22
C GLY A 680 1.50 -19.76 28.73
N LYS A 681 2.40 -20.69 28.40
CA LYS A 681 2.77 -21.09 27.03
C LYS A 681 2.14 -22.41 26.57
N PHE A 682 1.51 -23.16 27.47
CA PHE A 682 0.89 -24.45 27.18
C PHE A 682 -0.27 -24.30 26.18
N ASN A 683 -0.23 -25.03 25.07
CA ASN A 683 -1.33 -25.08 24.11
C ASN A 683 -2.46 -25.98 24.63
N VAL A 684 -3.68 -25.47 24.65
CA VAL A 684 -4.88 -26.22 25.10
C VAL A 684 -5.24 -27.34 24.11
N HIS A 685 -4.97 -27.15 22.82
CA HIS A 685 -5.17 -28.17 21.78
C HIS A 685 -3.99 -29.15 21.79
N VAL A 686 -4.02 -30.10 22.72
CA VAL A 686 -2.95 -31.08 22.87
C VAL A 686 -3.13 -32.27 21.93
N HIS A 687 -2.01 -32.73 21.37
CA HIS A 687 -1.96 -33.95 20.57
C HIS A 687 -1.46 -35.11 21.41
N VAL A 688 -2.18 -36.22 21.37
CA VAL A 688 -1.95 -37.42 22.19
C VAL A 688 -1.50 -38.63 21.38
N GLU A 689 -0.59 -39.42 21.96
CA GLU A 689 -0.15 -40.70 21.42
C GLU A 689 -1.16 -41.81 21.74
N TYR A 690 -2.20 -41.94 20.92
CA TYR A 690 -3.26 -42.94 21.06
C TYR A 690 -3.28 -43.94 19.90
N GLN A 691 -3.64 -45.20 20.15
CA GLN A 691 -3.87 -46.19 19.09
C GLN A 691 -5.24 -46.00 18.45
N TRP A 692 -5.32 -45.10 17.45
CA TRP A 692 -6.55 -44.74 16.74
C TRP A 692 -7.23 -45.88 15.97
N ARG A 693 -6.47 -46.92 15.58
CA ARG A 693 -6.94 -48.08 14.78
C ARG A 693 -7.62 -47.69 13.46
N LEU A 694 -7.09 -46.66 12.80
CA LEU A 694 -7.48 -46.26 11.45
C LEU A 694 -7.36 -47.46 10.50
N GLN A 695 -8.34 -47.61 9.61
CA GLN A 695 -8.29 -48.62 8.56
C GLN A 695 -7.35 -48.15 7.46
N ASN A 696 -6.14 -48.71 7.40
CA ASN A 696 -5.32 -48.63 6.20
C ASN A 696 -5.99 -49.49 5.13
N GLU A 697 -6.47 -48.86 4.06
CA GLU A 697 -6.65 -49.55 2.78
C GLU A 697 -5.24 -49.80 2.22
N GLU A 698 -4.74 -51.02 2.42
CA GLU A 698 -3.47 -51.44 1.81
C GLU A 698 -3.65 -51.48 0.28
N LEU A 699 -2.68 -50.89 -0.43
CA LEU A 699 -2.67 -50.75 -1.88
C LEU A 699 -2.81 -52.11 -2.59
N ASP A 700 -3.94 -52.36 -3.23
CA ASP A 700 -4.13 -53.50 -4.13
C ASP A 700 -3.80 -53.07 -5.57
N GLU A 701 -2.62 -53.45 -6.06
CA GLU A 701 -2.14 -53.12 -7.41
C GLU A 701 -2.62 -54.13 -8.47
N SER A 702 -3.94 -54.20 -8.70
CA SER A 702 -4.57 -54.82 -9.89
C SER A 702 -6.03 -54.34 -10.02
N GLU A 703 -6.73 -54.40 -11.17
CA GLU A 703 -6.51 -55.09 -12.44
C GLU A 703 -6.70 -54.17 -13.66
N ASP A 704 -6.11 -54.55 -14.80
CA ASP A 704 -6.42 -53.99 -16.14
C ASP A 704 -7.43 -54.91 -16.87
N GLU A 705 -8.21 -54.32 -17.78
CA GLU A 705 -9.04 -54.94 -18.84
C GLU A 705 -10.30 -55.81 -18.51
N MET A 706 -11.46 -55.23 -18.92
CA MET A 706 -12.54 -55.83 -19.74
C MET A 706 -13.82 -56.49 -19.15
N GLU A 707 -14.93 -56.09 -19.80
CA GLU A 707 -16.22 -56.78 -20.08
C GLU A 707 -17.23 -57.20 -18.97
N ASP A 708 -18.17 -56.28 -18.73
CA ASP A 708 -19.62 -56.43 -19.04
C ASP A 708 -20.55 -57.36 -18.20
N LYS A 709 -21.80 -56.87 -18.00
CA LYS A 709 -23.05 -57.51 -17.48
C LYS A 709 -23.32 -57.72 -15.97
N VAL A 710 -24.28 -56.90 -15.51
CA VAL A 710 -25.54 -57.25 -14.78
C VAL A 710 -25.48 -57.90 -13.36
N SER A 711 -26.22 -57.26 -12.44
CA SER A 711 -26.51 -57.57 -11.01
C SER A 711 -27.39 -58.84 -10.77
N PRO A 712 -27.78 -59.25 -9.53
CA PRO A 712 -27.50 -58.66 -8.19
C PRO A 712 -27.20 -59.64 -7.00
N ILE A 713 -26.73 -59.05 -5.88
CA ILE A 713 -27.01 -59.32 -4.43
C ILE A 713 -27.85 -60.60 -4.11
N PRO A 714 -27.41 -61.54 -3.23
CA PRO A 714 -27.72 -61.40 -1.78
C PRO A 714 -26.85 -62.11 -0.69
N SER A 715 -26.24 -61.30 0.18
CA SER A 715 -26.39 -61.33 1.66
C SER A 715 -25.76 -62.43 2.58
N ARG A 716 -25.51 -61.98 3.83
CA ARG A 716 -25.51 -62.68 5.15
C ARG A 716 -24.25 -63.41 5.68
N ARG A 717 -23.81 -62.92 6.87
CA ARG A 717 -23.36 -63.69 8.07
C ARG A 717 -22.00 -64.42 7.99
N ASP A 718 -21.28 -64.70 9.08
CA ASP A 718 -21.26 -64.19 10.48
C ASP A 718 -19.87 -64.58 11.09
N GLU A 719 -19.63 -64.23 12.36
CA GLU A 719 -18.69 -64.90 13.30
C GLU A 719 -17.17 -65.02 12.98
N ARG A 720 -16.39 -64.14 13.64
CA ARG A 720 -15.07 -64.49 14.24
C ARG A 720 -15.29 -65.61 15.30
N PRO A 721 -14.30 -66.51 15.62
CA PRO A 721 -13.23 -66.12 16.57
C PRO A 721 -11.87 -66.88 16.54
N ILE A 722 -10.82 -66.14 16.98
CA ILE A 722 -9.73 -66.55 17.92
C ILE A 722 -9.00 -67.90 17.70
N SER A 723 -7.67 -67.86 17.45
CA SER A 723 -6.67 -68.40 18.40
C SER A 723 -5.20 -68.12 18.02
N CYS A 724 -4.41 -67.84 19.06
CA CYS A 724 -2.95 -67.81 19.10
C CYS A 724 -2.27 -69.09 18.59
N PHE A 725 -1.06 -68.99 18.00
CA PHE A 725 0.21 -69.38 18.66
C PHE A 725 1.47 -69.00 17.85
N VAL A 726 2.62 -68.94 18.53
CA VAL A 726 3.97 -68.72 17.95
C VAL A 726 4.90 -69.81 18.52
N PRO A 727 5.71 -70.50 17.69
CA PRO A 727 7.16 -70.49 17.98
C PRO A 727 8.08 -70.51 16.74
N SER A 728 9.31 -70.05 16.98
CA SER A 728 10.44 -69.92 16.06
C SER A 728 10.97 -71.22 15.42
N ALA A 729 11.56 -71.09 14.24
CA ALA A 729 12.90 -71.65 13.94
C ALA A 729 13.54 -70.96 12.71
N ALA A 730 14.87 -70.90 12.67
CA ALA A 730 15.63 -70.24 11.60
C ALA A 730 16.08 -71.21 10.49
N LEU A 731 16.34 -70.69 9.29
CA LEU A 731 17.26 -71.27 8.30
C LEU A 731 17.70 -70.21 7.26
N GLN A 732 19.00 -69.90 7.21
CA GLN A 732 19.67 -69.33 6.03
C GLN A 732 20.30 -70.50 5.22
N PRO A 733 20.76 -70.29 3.97
CA PRO A 733 22.19 -69.96 3.81
C PRO A 733 22.53 -69.01 2.63
N SER A 734 23.78 -68.56 2.60
CA SER A 734 24.44 -67.81 1.53
C SER A 734 25.18 -68.71 0.53
N LEU A 735 25.61 -68.15 -0.63
CA LEU A 735 26.84 -68.46 -1.42
C LEU A 735 26.84 -67.57 -2.71
N ALA A 736 27.87 -66.74 -2.98
CA ALA A 736 29.07 -66.99 -3.82
C ALA A 736 28.86 -66.80 -5.35
N ALA A 737 29.80 -66.29 -6.17
CA ALA A 737 31.14 -65.67 -5.93
C ALA A 737 31.68 -64.97 -7.21
N LEU A 738 32.97 -64.56 -7.18
CA LEU A 738 33.84 -63.95 -8.23
C LEU A 738 33.70 -62.40 -8.36
N ALA A 739 34.72 -61.56 -8.12
CA ALA A 739 36.10 -61.45 -8.64
C ALA A 739 36.13 -60.91 -10.10
N ARG A 740 36.84 -59.84 -10.50
CA ARG A 740 38.15 -59.27 -10.13
C ARG A 740 38.24 -57.75 -10.53
N ASP A 741 39.18 -56.89 -10.12
CA ASP A 741 40.23 -56.87 -9.05
C ASP A 741 40.69 -55.40 -8.75
N ALA A 742 41.62 -55.24 -7.79
CA ALA A 742 42.67 -54.23 -7.50
C ALA A 742 43.01 -53.04 -8.45
N ALA A 743 43.65 -51.93 -8.02
CA ALA A 743 43.97 -51.26 -6.73
C ALA A 743 44.76 -49.94 -7.05
N SER A 744 45.47 -49.15 -6.21
CA SER A 744 45.84 -49.20 -4.77
C SER A 744 46.39 -47.84 -4.23
N MET A 745 46.01 -47.44 -3.00
CA MET A 745 46.77 -46.56 -2.06
C MET A 745 47.03 -45.07 -2.45
N VAL A 746 47.28 -44.10 -1.53
CA VAL A 746 48.00 -44.11 -0.22
C VAL A 746 47.21 -43.45 0.94
N ARG A 747 47.69 -43.72 2.17
CA ARG A 747 47.19 -43.37 3.53
C ARG A 747 47.22 -41.85 3.82
N ASP A 748 46.61 -41.28 4.87
CA ASP A 748 46.34 -41.74 6.26
C ASP A 748 45.13 -40.92 6.86
N LYS A 749 44.63 -40.97 8.12
CA LYS A 749 45.13 -41.52 9.40
C LYS A 749 44.04 -42.04 10.38
N GLN A 750 43.58 -41.24 11.37
CA GLN A 750 42.83 -41.70 12.58
C GLN A 750 41.66 -40.76 13.01
N ARG A 751 40.70 -41.34 13.77
CA ARG A 751 39.50 -40.78 14.46
C ARG A 751 39.84 -39.99 15.76
N PRO A 752 38.92 -39.34 16.54
CA PRO A 752 37.42 -39.43 16.60
C PRO A 752 36.64 -38.07 16.62
N PRO A 753 35.29 -38.03 16.82
CA PRO A 753 34.45 -36.83 16.58
C PRO A 753 33.63 -36.28 17.79
N ILE A 754 32.98 -35.10 17.60
CA ILE A 754 31.95 -34.44 18.47
C ILE A 754 32.56 -33.82 19.77
N PRO A 755 32.15 -32.62 20.30
CA PRO A 755 30.85 -31.92 20.16
C PRO A 755 30.87 -30.44 19.69
N SER A 756 29.68 -29.92 19.38
CA SER A 756 29.36 -28.48 19.34
C SER A 756 28.51 -28.11 20.56
N SER A 757 28.84 -27.01 21.24
CA SER A 757 28.15 -26.55 22.45
C SER A 757 27.94 -25.04 22.48
N MET A 758 26.70 -24.61 22.74
CA MET A 758 26.26 -23.30 23.24
C MET A 758 26.61 -22.02 22.47
N ILE A 759 25.58 -21.18 22.27
CA ILE A 759 25.42 -19.81 22.80
C ILE A 759 23.94 -19.47 22.49
N SER A 760 22.99 -19.69 23.40
CA SER A 760 22.63 -18.89 24.59
C SER A 760 22.32 -17.42 24.25
N ASN A 761 21.05 -17.01 24.38
CA ASN A 761 20.67 -15.60 24.24
C ASN A 761 19.54 -15.23 25.22
N GLU A 762 19.88 -14.41 26.21
CA GLU A 762 19.12 -13.98 27.40
C GLU A 762 19.78 -12.66 27.87
N THR A 763 19.15 -11.69 28.55
CA THR A 763 17.76 -11.55 29.07
C THR A 763 17.44 -10.06 29.37
N TYR A 764 16.16 -9.67 29.36
CA TYR A 764 15.51 -8.46 29.96
C TYR A 764 16.10 -7.01 29.85
N GLY A 765 15.30 -6.08 29.31
CA GLY A 765 14.35 -5.26 30.12
C GLY A 765 14.77 -3.92 30.80
N THR A 766 13.74 -3.04 30.96
CA THR A 766 13.63 -1.85 31.87
C THR A 766 13.74 -0.44 31.22
N ALA A 767 13.23 0.61 31.90
CA ALA A 767 12.67 1.84 31.29
C ALA A 767 13.09 3.19 31.96
N MET A 768 12.54 4.30 31.40
CA MET A 768 12.44 5.69 31.91
C MET A 768 13.55 6.75 31.66
N ASP A 769 13.19 7.71 30.77
CA ASP A 769 13.15 9.18 30.98
C ASP A 769 14.16 10.20 30.35
N PHE A 770 13.63 11.41 30.10
CA PHE A 770 14.14 12.72 29.63
C PHE A 770 15.50 12.89 28.91
N SER A 771 15.47 13.45 27.68
CA SER A 771 16.05 14.79 27.35
C SER A 771 15.95 15.16 25.84
N ARG A 772 16.21 16.43 25.46
CA ARG A 772 16.05 17.00 24.09
C ARG A 772 17.16 17.98 23.72
N PRO A 773 17.73 17.89 22.50
CA PRO A 773 18.26 19.07 21.77
C PRO A 773 17.76 19.10 20.28
N PRO A 774 18.35 19.87 19.33
CA PRO A 774 17.80 21.18 18.94
C PRO A 774 17.41 21.33 17.44
N PRO A 775 16.65 22.38 17.05
CA PRO A 775 16.14 22.57 15.68
C PRO A 775 17.11 23.29 14.72
N ARG A 776 16.91 23.12 13.40
CA ARG A 776 17.56 23.86 12.29
C ARG A 776 16.57 24.16 11.14
N PRO A 777 16.90 25.06 10.17
CA PRO A 777 16.01 26.18 9.86
C PRO A 777 15.19 26.10 8.55
N SER A 778 14.25 27.04 8.41
CA SER A 778 13.38 27.27 7.25
C SER A 778 13.94 28.26 6.20
N PRO A 779 13.61 28.11 4.90
CA PRO A 779 13.83 29.12 3.84
C PRO A 779 12.73 30.22 3.75
N PRO A 780 12.92 31.27 2.92
CA PRO A 780 12.14 32.53 2.95
C PRO A 780 10.93 32.60 1.97
N PRO A 781 10.03 33.61 2.14
CA PRO A 781 8.81 33.78 1.33
C PRO A 781 9.00 34.57 0.00
N LEU A 782 8.00 34.49 -0.87
CA LEU A 782 7.89 35.24 -2.15
C LEU A 782 6.98 36.49 -2.03
N PRO A 783 7.17 37.53 -2.87
CA PRO A 783 6.49 38.83 -2.73
C PRO A 783 5.09 38.90 -3.40
N ASN A 784 4.29 39.88 -2.99
CA ASN A 784 2.86 40.04 -3.34
C ASN A 784 2.57 41.29 -4.21
N ARG A 785 1.67 41.16 -5.20
CA ARG A 785 1.05 42.22 -6.04
C ARG A 785 -0.08 41.57 -6.86
N GLY A 786 -1.26 42.16 -7.11
CA GLY A 786 -1.85 43.43 -6.68
C GLY A 786 -3.24 43.63 -7.33
N LEU A 787 -4.18 44.32 -6.67
CA LEU A 787 -5.62 44.39 -7.04
C LEU A 787 -6.01 45.52 -8.02
N ASN A 788 -7.01 45.27 -8.89
CA ASN A 788 -7.98 46.23 -9.48
C ASN A 788 -8.89 45.53 -10.53
N LYS A 789 -10.14 45.93 -10.84
CA LYS A 789 -11.19 46.64 -10.08
C LYS A 789 -12.56 46.62 -10.84
N GLY A 790 -13.67 46.37 -10.15
CA GLY A 790 -15.06 46.67 -10.59
C GLY A 790 -15.74 45.73 -11.61
N GLY A 791 -17.07 45.58 -11.66
CA GLY A 791 -18.09 46.03 -10.67
C GLY A 791 -19.57 45.99 -11.16
N GLY A 792 -20.47 45.39 -10.35
CA GLY A 792 -21.96 45.51 -10.40
C GLY A 792 -22.72 44.80 -11.54
N ALA A 793 -24.05 44.60 -11.51
CA ALA A 793 -25.04 44.54 -10.41
C ALA A 793 -26.44 44.08 -10.95
N SER A 794 -27.27 43.39 -10.14
CA SER A 794 -28.73 43.06 -10.39
C SER A 794 -29.09 42.29 -11.69
N GLY A 795 -30.27 41.69 -11.91
CA GLY A 795 -31.44 41.39 -11.06
C GLY A 795 -32.75 42.09 -11.50
N GLY A 796 -33.83 41.44 -11.98
CA GLY A 796 -34.01 40.05 -12.46
C GLY A 796 -35.40 39.44 -12.14
N GLY A 797 -36.21 39.04 -13.15
CA GLY A 797 -37.49 38.31 -12.92
C GLY A 797 -38.47 38.14 -14.11
N ILE A 798 -38.72 36.88 -14.50
CA ILE A 798 -40.00 36.24 -14.94
C ILE A 798 -40.78 36.71 -16.21
N ALA A 799 -41.30 35.70 -16.94
CA ALA A 799 -42.37 35.67 -17.98
C ALA A 799 -42.02 35.72 -19.50
N LYS A 800 -42.91 35.11 -20.30
CA LYS A 800 -42.90 34.83 -21.77
C LYS A 800 -44.02 35.64 -22.48
N PRO A 801 -44.12 35.77 -23.83
CA PRO A 801 -43.62 34.86 -24.89
C PRO A 801 -42.94 35.53 -26.13
N GLU A 802 -42.66 34.71 -27.16
CA GLU A 802 -42.59 34.93 -28.64
C GLU A 802 -42.41 36.35 -29.25
N VAL A 803 -41.65 36.59 -30.33
CA VAL A 803 -40.84 35.77 -31.29
C VAL A 803 -39.72 36.69 -31.87
N GLY A 804 -38.56 36.15 -32.27
CA GLY A 804 -37.69 36.86 -33.23
C GLY A 804 -36.18 36.59 -33.19
N ARG A 805 -35.70 35.59 -33.95
CA ARG A 805 -34.32 35.56 -34.50
C ARG A 805 -34.32 34.94 -35.90
N GLN A 806 -33.35 35.32 -36.72
CA GLN A 806 -33.28 35.00 -38.15
C GLN A 806 -32.70 33.60 -38.42
N LEU A 807 -33.02 33.06 -39.60
CA LEU A 807 -32.87 31.65 -39.98
C LEU A 807 -31.65 31.38 -40.87
N LEU A 808 -31.19 30.12 -40.94
CA LEU A 808 -31.17 29.24 -42.14
C LEU A 808 -30.62 27.82 -41.74
N PRO A 809 -30.78 26.74 -42.55
CA PRO A 809 -31.41 25.51 -42.02
C PRO A 809 -30.61 24.20 -42.14
N VAL A 810 -31.26 23.08 -41.82
CA VAL A 810 -30.77 21.68 -41.86
C VAL A 810 -31.61 20.83 -42.83
N ALA A 811 -30.99 19.83 -43.49
CA ALA A 811 -31.63 18.81 -44.33
C ALA A 811 -30.78 17.48 -44.31
N PRO A 812 -31.08 16.38 -45.04
CA PRO A 812 -31.49 15.09 -44.44
C PRO A 812 -30.59 13.87 -44.79
N PRO A 813 -30.88 12.62 -44.32
CA PRO A 813 -29.96 11.46 -44.39
C PRO A 813 -30.12 10.54 -45.62
N LEU A 814 -29.31 9.47 -45.69
CA LEU A 814 -29.24 8.45 -46.77
C LEU A 814 -29.15 6.99 -46.19
N PRO A 815 -29.40 5.92 -47.00
CA PRO A 815 -30.01 4.67 -46.51
C PRO A 815 -29.13 3.37 -46.54
N ASP A 816 -29.77 2.25 -46.14
CA ASP A 816 -29.22 0.89 -45.92
C ASP A 816 -28.98 -0.02 -47.15
N ASN A 817 -28.32 -1.17 -46.88
CA ASN A 817 -28.30 -2.45 -47.58
C ASN A 817 -27.58 -2.61 -48.94
N TRP A 818 -26.48 -3.39 -48.93
CA TRP A 818 -26.42 -4.68 -49.67
C TRP A 818 -25.31 -5.61 -49.10
N GLU A 819 -25.47 -6.94 -49.21
CA GLU A 819 -24.54 -7.95 -48.68
C GLU A 819 -23.52 -8.51 -49.69
N SER A 820 -22.36 -8.92 -49.18
CA SER A 820 -21.57 -10.11 -49.56
C SER A 820 -21.56 -10.59 -51.03
N LYS A 821 -20.40 -10.47 -51.70
CA LYS A 821 -19.89 -11.52 -52.62
C LYS A 821 -18.38 -11.43 -52.86
N THR A 822 -17.75 -12.60 -53.01
CA THR A 822 -16.34 -12.80 -53.33
C THR A 822 -16.10 -12.81 -54.85
N VAL A 823 -14.86 -12.53 -55.30
CA VAL A 823 -14.07 -13.31 -56.30
C VAL A 823 -12.85 -12.52 -56.85
N SER A 824 -11.71 -13.21 -56.89
CA SER A 824 -10.47 -13.07 -57.70
C SER A 824 -10.05 -11.77 -58.40
N ALA A 825 -8.91 -11.25 -57.93
CA ALA A 825 -7.68 -10.87 -58.66
C ALA A 825 -7.69 -10.63 -60.19
N LYS A 826 -7.05 -9.51 -60.60
CA LYS A 826 -6.23 -9.40 -61.83
C LYS A 826 -5.16 -8.29 -61.70
N ASN A 827 -4.06 -8.43 -62.43
CA ASN A 827 -2.88 -7.55 -62.38
C ASN A 827 -3.11 -6.22 -63.12
N HIS A 828 -2.40 -5.14 -62.73
CA HIS A 828 -1.38 -4.44 -63.53
C HIS A 828 -0.74 -3.27 -62.72
N PRO A 829 0.40 -2.68 -63.13
CA PRO A 829 1.43 -2.22 -62.17
C PRO A 829 1.41 -0.72 -61.79
N LEU A 830 2.12 -0.41 -60.70
CA LEU A 830 2.50 0.94 -60.27
C LEU A 830 3.64 1.54 -61.12
N PRO A 831 3.78 2.88 -61.20
CA PRO A 831 4.84 3.55 -61.95
C PRO A 831 6.22 3.44 -61.26
N PRO A 832 7.33 3.58 -62.00
CA PRO A 832 8.69 3.40 -61.48
C PRO A 832 9.19 4.58 -60.62
N VAL A 833 10.02 4.24 -59.63
CA VAL A 833 10.75 5.19 -58.77
C VAL A 833 12.03 5.67 -59.48
N PRO A 834 12.46 6.95 -59.35
CA PRO A 834 13.72 7.42 -59.93
C PRO A 834 14.96 6.78 -59.30
N SER A 835 15.97 6.47 -60.12
CA SER A 835 17.26 5.92 -59.68
C SER A 835 18.10 6.95 -58.89
N PRO A 836 18.94 6.51 -57.94
CA PRO A 836 19.85 7.40 -57.22
C PRO A 836 21.02 7.88 -58.12
N PRO A 837 21.58 9.07 -57.87
CA PRO A 837 22.81 9.53 -58.53
C PRO A 837 24.04 8.75 -58.06
N ALA A 838 25.05 8.65 -58.93
CA ALA A 838 26.28 7.91 -58.65
C ALA A 838 27.14 8.55 -57.54
N GLY A 839 27.80 7.70 -56.75
CA GLY A 839 28.71 8.13 -55.68
C GLY A 839 30.08 8.61 -56.17
N PRO A 840 30.84 9.35 -55.33
CA PRO A 840 32.18 9.83 -55.66
C PRO A 840 33.24 8.69 -55.67
N PRO A 841 34.39 8.89 -56.36
CA PRO A 841 35.47 7.92 -56.41
C PRO A 841 36.23 7.78 -55.07
N PRO A 842 36.98 6.68 -54.85
CA PRO A 842 37.68 6.40 -53.60
C PRO A 842 38.84 7.37 -53.32
N VAL A 843 39.05 7.67 -52.04
CA VAL A 843 40.14 8.52 -51.52
C VAL A 843 41.34 7.63 -51.13
N PRO A 844 42.60 8.02 -51.45
CA PRO A 844 43.79 7.26 -51.07
C PRO A 844 44.04 7.24 -49.55
N PRO A 845 44.78 6.25 -49.02
CA PRO A 845 45.03 6.11 -47.58
C PRO A 845 45.93 7.22 -47.02
N ALA A 846 45.60 7.71 -45.82
CA ALA A 846 46.41 8.67 -45.08
C ALA A 846 47.58 8.00 -44.33
N PRO A 847 48.72 8.68 -44.12
CA PRO A 847 49.90 8.12 -43.47
C PRO A 847 49.71 7.92 -41.96
N SER A 848 50.38 6.92 -41.41
CA SER A 848 50.40 6.61 -39.97
C SER A 848 51.31 7.56 -39.17
N LEU A 849 50.89 7.88 -37.94
CA LEU A 849 51.67 8.63 -36.96
C LEU A 849 51.86 7.79 -35.67
N PRO A 850 52.97 8.01 -34.92
CA PRO A 850 53.43 7.09 -33.86
C PRO A 850 52.64 7.20 -32.54
N PRO A 851 52.72 6.18 -31.66
CA PRO A 851 52.04 6.18 -30.37
C PRO A 851 52.65 7.20 -29.38
N PRO A 852 51.85 7.72 -28.43
CA PRO A 852 52.30 8.74 -27.47
C PRO A 852 53.22 8.18 -26.38
N SER A 853 54.20 8.99 -25.97
CA SER A 853 55.23 8.62 -24.98
C SER A 853 54.74 8.68 -23.53
N ILE A 854 55.22 7.76 -22.69
CA ILE A 854 54.91 7.70 -21.25
C ILE A 854 55.69 8.78 -20.49
N HIS A 855 55.00 9.63 -19.72
CA HIS A 855 55.60 10.43 -18.64
C HIS A 855 54.78 10.38 -17.36
N LYS A 856 55.47 10.30 -16.22
CA LYS A 856 54.89 10.20 -14.86
C LYS A 856 54.56 11.59 -14.27
N PRO A 857 53.56 11.71 -13.38
CA PRO A 857 53.34 12.91 -12.60
C PRO A 857 54.34 13.04 -11.42
N PRO A 858 54.78 14.26 -11.06
CA PRO A 858 55.50 14.56 -9.81
C PRO A 858 54.54 14.75 -8.60
N PRO A 859 55.04 14.75 -7.34
CA PRO A 859 54.23 14.43 -6.16
C PRO A 859 53.72 15.60 -5.29
N LEU A 860 52.73 15.32 -4.45
CA LEU A 860 52.27 16.12 -3.30
C LEU A 860 53.09 15.79 -2.03
N PRO A 861 53.51 16.82 -1.26
CA PRO A 861 53.38 16.77 0.21
C PRO A 861 53.19 18.17 0.87
N PRO A 862 52.94 18.29 2.20
CA PRO A 862 52.25 17.39 3.14
C PRO A 862 51.11 18.11 3.93
N HIS A 863 50.57 17.46 4.98
CA HIS A 863 49.44 17.93 5.80
C HIS A 863 49.84 18.38 7.23
N GLN A 864 49.07 19.34 7.79
CA GLN A 864 48.78 19.52 9.24
C GLN A 864 49.96 19.94 10.17
N PRO A 865 49.77 20.28 11.48
CA PRO A 865 48.53 20.34 12.30
C PRO A 865 48.30 21.61 13.19
N ASN A 866 47.08 21.71 13.73
CA ASN A 866 46.71 22.07 15.12
C ASN A 866 46.71 23.50 15.75
N TYR A 867 45.55 23.77 16.38
CA TYR A 867 45.28 24.30 17.74
C TYR A 867 45.28 25.81 18.15
N LYS A 868 44.20 26.09 18.91
CA LYS A 868 44.02 26.98 20.10
C LYS A 868 43.77 28.51 19.94
N MET A 869 42.51 28.84 20.26
CA MET A 869 42.03 29.90 21.18
C MET A 869 42.95 31.09 21.52
N SER A 870 42.45 32.31 21.29
CA SER A 870 41.91 33.20 22.37
C SER A 870 41.36 34.51 21.76
N GLY A 871 40.59 35.29 22.53
CA GLY A 871 40.04 36.58 22.10
C GLY A 871 40.91 37.78 22.47
N PRO A 872 40.44 39.01 22.18
CA PRO A 872 40.33 39.98 23.26
C PRO A 872 38.99 40.77 23.29
N SER A 873 38.80 41.48 24.40
CA SER A 873 37.64 42.29 24.78
C SER A 873 37.48 43.62 24.00
N GLY A 874 36.25 44.14 23.91
CA GLY A 874 35.95 45.50 23.43
C GLY A 874 35.85 46.56 24.55
N PRO A 875 35.30 47.77 24.26
CA PRO A 875 34.54 48.48 25.31
C PRO A 875 33.31 49.34 24.86
N LEU A 876 32.28 49.34 25.71
CA LEU A 876 31.42 50.47 26.18
C LEU A 876 30.47 51.29 25.25
N GLY A 877 29.16 50.98 25.33
CA GLY A 877 28.04 51.92 25.59
C GLY A 877 27.48 52.81 24.45
N PRO A 878 26.34 53.54 24.66
CA PRO A 878 25.39 53.56 25.79
C PRO A 878 23.91 53.19 25.44
N LYS A 879 23.00 53.22 26.43
CA LYS A 879 21.52 53.13 26.24
C LYS A 879 20.91 54.47 25.75
N PRO A 880 19.70 54.47 25.14
CA PRO A 880 18.56 55.17 25.77
C PRO A 880 17.21 54.36 25.67
N PRO A 881 15.96 54.91 25.60
CA PRO A 881 14.95 54.62 26.65
C PRO A 881 13.54 54.17 26.19
N MET A 882 12.62 53.99 27.15
CA MET A 882 11.16 53.80 26.94
C MET A 882 10.43 55.14 26.66
N PRO A 883 9.22 55.10 26.08
CA PRO A 883 8.11 55.87 26.68
C PRO A 883 6.73 55.14 26.71
N PRO A 884 5.75 55.58 27.53
CA PRO A 884 4.41 54.97 27.65
C PRO A 884 3.28 55.85 27.02
N PRO A 885 2.01 55.96 27.49
CA PRO A 885 0.85 55.57 26.65
C PRO A 885 -0.25 56.65 26.44
N GLY A 886 -1.20 56.42 25.50
CA GLY A 886 -2.50 57.10 25.51
C GLY A 886 -3.20 57.43 24.17
N GLN A 887 -4.35 56.76 23.94
CA GLN A 887 -5.63 57.15 23.29
C GLN A 887 -5.95 58.64 22.94
N PRO A 888 -7.05 58.96 22.18
CA PRO A 888 -7.80 58.19 21.15
C PRO A 888 -8.44 59.03 19.97
N ALA A 889 -9.20 58.32 19.11
CA ALA A 889 -10.51 58.69 18.50
C ALA A 889 -10.65 59.64 17.28
N LYS A 890 -11.33 59.11 16.23
CA LYS A 890 -12.55 59.60 15.52
C LYS A 890 -12.76 58.71 14.28
N CYS A 891 -13.67 57.73 14.26
CA CYS A 891 -15.14 57.81 14.25
C CYS A 891 -15.71 58.75 13.18
N PHE A 892 -16.25 58.15 12.11
CA PHE A 892 -17.47 58.65 11.47
C PHE A 892 -18.63 57.86 12.07
N CYS A 893 -19.56 58.56 12.71
CA CYS A 893 -20.54 57.95 13.59
C CYS A 893 -21.95 58.20 13.05
N ILE A 894 -22.74 57.15 12.81
CA ILE A 894 -24.21 57.24 12.67
C ILE A 894 -24.83 56.93 14.04
N LYS A 895 -25.90 57.65 14.41
CA LYS A 895 -26.34 57.75 15.81
C LYS A 895 -27.29 56.63 16.25
N MET A 896 -26.83 55.89 17.26
CA MET A 896 -27.58 55.41 18.43
C MET A 896 -29.02 54.88 18.27
N GLN A 897 -29.18 53.61 18.65
CA GLN A 897 -29.82 53.33 19.94
C GLN A 897 -28.80 52.63 20.86
N GLN A 898 -28.91 52.86 22.17
CA GLN A 898 -28.05 52.17 23.15
C GLN A 898 -28.71 50.86 23.56
N GLN A 899 -28.00 49.74 23.35
CA GLN A 899 -28.24 48.49 24.08
C GLN A 899 -26.98 48.18 24.87
N LYS A 900 -27.13 47.59 26.07
CA LYS A 900 -25.97 47.04 26.80
C LYS A 900 -25.25 46.03 25.89
N PRO A 901 -23.91 45.91 25.95
CA PRO A 901 -23.22 44.81 25.28
C PRO A 901 -23.82 43.49 25.81
N LYS A 902 -24.26 42.63 24.90
CA LYS A 902 -24.74 41.29 25.28
C LYS A 902 -23.59 40.56 25.99
N ARG A 903 -23.80 40.18 27.25
CA ARG A 903 -22.85 39.38 28.03
C ARG A 903 -23.44 38.00 28.25
N VAL A 904 -22.60 36.98 28.09
CA VAL A 904 -23.02 35.59 28.19
C VAL A 904 -21.99 34.81 29.01
N LYS A 905 -22.46 33.89 29.85
CA LYS A 905 -21.60 33.02 30.67
C LYS A 905 -21.44 31.69 29.98
N ALA A 906 -20.22 31.21 29.83
CA ALA A 906 -19.95 29.84 29.42
C ALA A 906 -20.58 28.86 30.42
N ILE A 907 -21.45 27.98 29.93
CA ILE A 907 -22.06 26.90 30.73
C ILE A 907 -21.38 25.55 30.52
N TYR A 908 -20.44 25.48 29.57
CA TYR A 908 -19.55 24.34 29.34
C TYR A 908 -18.15 24.84 28.94
N ASN A 909 -17.16 23.95 29.00
CA ASN A 909 -15.84 24.22 28.43
C ASN A 909 -15.87 24.07 26.90
N CYS A 910 -15.26 25.02 26.18
CA CYS A 910 -15.12 25.02 24.73
C CYS A 910 -13.64 25.14 24.35
N SER A 911 -13.12 24.14 23.64
CA SER A 911 -11.80 24.22 22.98
C SER A 911 -12.01 24.48 21.50
N ALA A 912 -11.29 25.45 20.95
CA ALA A 912 -11.36 25.78 19.53
C ALA A 912 -10.70 24.67 18.68
N ASP A 913 -11.42 24.16 17.68
CA ASP A 913 -10.87 23.26 16.67
C ASP A 913 -10.21 24.05 15.52
N GLN A 914 -10.56 25.33 15.37
CA GLN A 914 -10.06 26.24 14.32
C GLN A 914 -9.52 27.57 14.89
N PRO A 915 -8.56 28.24 14.21
CA PRO A 915 -7.85 29.41 14.77
C PRO A 915 -8.69 30.71 14.87
N ASP A 916 -9.90 30.68 14.33
CA ASP A 916 -10.92 31.73 14.36
C ASP A 916 -12.05 31.43 15.38
N GLU A 917 -12.07 30.25 15.99
CA GLU A 917 -12.99 29.87 17.07
C GLU A 917 -12.45 30.28 18.45
N LEU A 918 -13.35 30.56 19.40
CA LEU A 918 -12.99 31.01 20.75
C LEU A 918 -12.81 29.83 21.72
N THR A 919 -11.62 29.72 22.33
CA THR A 919 -11.38 28.81 23.46
C THR A 919 -11.74 29.49 24.78
N PHE A 920 -12.65 28.88 25.54
CA PHE A 920 -13.13 29.35 26.84
C PHE A 920 -13.51 28.22 27.79
N LYS A 921 -13.51 28.50 29.10
CA LYS A 921 -13.85 27.56 30.16
C LYS A 921 -15.23 27.85 30.71
N GLU A 922 -15.86 26.80 31.24
CA GLU A 922 -17.09 26.92 32.02
C GLU A 922 -16.92 27.97 33.13
N GLY A 923 -17.88 28.89 33.22
CA GLY A 923 -17.84 30.00 34.16
C GLY A 923 -17.21 31.30 33.65
N GLU A 924 -16.42 31.29 32.57
CA GLU A 924 -15.93 32.53 31.95
C GLU A 924 -17.08 33.35 31.35
N VAL A 925 -16.96 34.68 31.39
CA VAL A 925 -17.91 35.61 30.75
C VAL A 925 -17.37 36.00 29.39
N ILE A 926 -18.24 36.07 28.40
CA ILE A 926 -17.93 36.42 27.01
C ILE A 926 -18.77 37.65 26.63
N VAL A 927 -18.12 38.64 26.02
CA VAL A 927 -18.76 39.82 25.46
C VAL A 927 -19.06 39.54 24.00
N VAL A 928 -20.34 39.58 23.61
CA VAL A 928 -20.75 39.33 22.21
C VAL A 928 -20.48 40.59 21.37
N GLU A 929 -19.65 40.47 20.34
CA GLU A 929 -19.32 41.52 19.37
C GLU A 929 -20.21 41.45 18.11
N GLY A 930 -20.71 40.28 17.75
CA GLY A 930 -21.57 40.08 16.58
C GLY A 930 -22.18 38.68 16.49
N GLU A 931 -23.04 38.47 15.50
CA GLU A 931 -23.72 37.20 15.23
C GLU A 931 -23.29 36.75 13.82
N GLU A 932 -22.75 35.52 13.68
CA GLU A 932 -22.22 34.99 12.41
C GLU A 932 -23.29 34.19 11.67
N ASP A 933 -23.94 33.27 12.39
CA ASP A 933 -25.13 32.55 11.96
C ASP A 933 -26.11 32.40 13.16
N HIS A 934 -27.19 31.63 13.00
CA HIS A 934 -28.21 31.47 14.05
C HIS A 934 -27.72 30.65 15.27
N ASP A 935 -26.69 29.82 15.09
CA ASP A 935 -26.11 28.95 16.12
C ASP A 935 -24.76 29.48 16.64
N TRP A 936 -24.13 30.45 15.97
CA TRP A 936 -22.77 30.95 16.28
C TRP A 936 -22.66 32.48 16.34
N TRP A 937 -22.04 32.96 17.42
CA TRP A 937 -21.75 34.37 17.66
C TRP A 937 -20.25 34.62 17.77
N ILE A 938 -19.83 35.85 17.50
CA ILE A 938 -18.43 36.29 17.58
C ILE A 938 -18.28 37.16 18.83
N GLY A 939 -17.19 37.00 19.56
CA GLY A 939 -16.92 37.79 20.76
C GLY A 939 -15.55 37.52 21.38
N HIS A 940 -15.33 38.06 22.57
CA HIS A 940 -14.09 37.90 23.34
C HIS A 940 -14.35 37.61 24.82
N VAL A 941 -13.40 36.96 25.49
CA VAL A 941 -13.50 36.69 26.93
C VAL A 941 -13.34 37.98 27.73
N GLU A 942 -14.27 38.23 28.65
CA GLU A 942 -14.28 39.43 29.49
C GLU A 942 -13.03 39.47 30.38
N GLY A 943 -12.18 40.48 30.15
CA GLY A 943 -10.87 40.62 30.80
C GLY A 943 -9.68 40.27 29.89
N ASP A 944 -9.89 39.56 28.78
CA ASP A 944 -8.85 39.30 27.77
C ASP A 944 -9.39 39.48 26.33
N PRO A 945 -9.40 40.72 25.80
CA PRO A 945 -9.78 41.00 24.41
C PRO A 945 -8.86 40.39 23.34
N GLY A 946 -7.72 39.81 23.73
CA GLY A 946 -6.86 39.03 22.82
C GLY A 946 -7.44 37.65 22.52
N ARG A 947 -8.18 37.06 23.47
CA ARG A 947 -8.98 35.85 23.28
C ARG A 947 -10.31 36.21 22.64
N ARG A 948 -10.30 36.31 21.31
CA ARG A 948 -11.45 36.62 20.44
C ARG A 948 -11.68 35.52 19.38
N GLY A 949 -12.93 35.23 19.06
CA GLY A 949 -13.31 34.24 18.04
C GLY A 949 -14.81 33.97 17.98
N ALA A 950 -15.21 33.04 17.11
CA ALA A 950 -16.56 32.52 17.02
C ALA A 950 -16.84 31.43 18.08
N PHE A 951 -18.04 31.40 18.66
CA PHE A 951 -18.47 30.41 19.65
C PHE A 951 -19.94 30.00 19.45
N PRO A 952 -20.34 28.78 19.83
CA PRO A 952 -21.73 28.34 19.71
C PRO A 952 -22.61 28.95 20.80
N VAL A 953 -23.78 29.44 20.41
CA VAL A 953 -24.81 30.02 21.29
C VAL A 953 -25.28 29.00 22.33
N THR A 954 -25.31 27.71 21.97
CA THR A 954 -25.70 26.61 22.85
C THR A 954 -24.72 26.32 24.00
N PHE A 955 -23.51 26.91 23.98
CA PHE A 955 -22.49 26.74 25.01
C PHE A 955 -22.46 27.87 26.04
N VAL A 956 -23.37 28.84 25.90
CA VAL A 956 -23.43 30.03 26.75
C VAL A 956 -24.86 30.29 27.24
N HIS A 957 -24.99 31.00 28.36
CA HIS A 957 -26.27 31.50 28.86
C HIS A 957 -26.21 33.02 29.03
N PHE A 958 -27.29 33.73 28.71
CA PHE A 958 -27.32 35.20 28.87
C PHE A 958 -27.12 35.62 30.32
N ILE A 959 -26.20 36.56 30.56
CA ILE A 959 -26.09 37.29 31.82
C ILE A 959 -26.89 38.58 31.66
N SER A 960 -28.16 38.53 32.06
CA SER A 960 -28.97 39.73 32.23
C SER A 960 -28.46 40.52 33.44
N GLU A 961 -28.16 41.80 33.22
CA GLU A 961 -28.03 42.83 34.28
C GLU A 961 -29.20 43.82 34.19
#